data_AF-A0AAN8FN56-F1
#
_entry.id   AF-A0AAN8FN56-F1
#
_cell.length_a   1.000
_cell.length_b   1.000
_cell.length_c   1.000
_cell.angle_alpha   90.00
_cell.angle_beta   90.00
_cell.angle_gamma   90.00
#
_symmetry.space_group_name_H-M   'P 1'
#
loop_
_entity.id
_entity.type
_entity.pdbx_description
1 polymer ?
#
loop_
_entity_poly.entity_id
_entity_poly.type
_entity_poly.pdbx_seq_one_letter_code
_entity_poly.pdbx_strand_id
1 'polypeptide(L)'
;MSNRAVLMYKNAERNDDVIRLVEKYHGEHLQDTHKKLGMEHEERGDLRSAEEEYLKAGDIKAAINMYREKEMWTDAYRLARSEGGEQEQKQVALLWAKSLGGEAGVKLLNKFGMLNEAIDHFSEIGTFDFAFELARLGAKERLPGVHMRMAVQMEEEGRLDQAAQHFIAAGKPAEAVAMYVHDGDWRNAEQVAKENSPESLPDVFIAEARKALEEGDNSRAESCLLRANRPDIILKFYQESGMWPDALRIAKEYLPHQLLQLQEEFEQAELLGGGRGVSSLLAQGRAFEEQRDWAKAVQAYLKVNRSTTDDETLINNALMKSADLTLRFLANSDEELVLKVVEALEANKSYEKMAELLLAIGQNKQAVIALARSQQWSKAKQVASEFVPEMVPEVEAQYKEWLTQEGRVGELIDVDVISAIDLLIAKGQWDKALDAARQQKHKPLLDKYVAQYAAELLAQNHIDLMLKVFEKYGASSNPANFNLYKAILDKIVAQSFSIPSEEYAQLSHVRNLFFSVYELLVKENSESRHIFERYVHALHLMTIRCAMEDIQTTDSQRLRLQQSISLLRYSDLIPADRVFYQAGIAAKDAGGDYAPLAFLLLNHYLDLVDAIDEGDASLVDYSAFEGTDIPAEVPLPESPWVESSVHEEIKEWVLATSVDDGASRNLKLDSRGLFEATIEANGQKWPECIITGYPITRTRVEFGDLSADKDNLNRFLIAIKTSPTDQLINVQEFMSKWADQPLNMSL
;
A
#
# COMPACT_ATOMS: atom_id res chain seq x y z
N MET A 1 14.52 22.07 -55.43
CA MET A 1 15.31 22.69 -56.53
C MET A 1 16.26 23.78 -56.04
N SER A 2 15.97 24.47 -54.94
CA SER A 2 16.82 25.54 -54.35
C SER A 2 18.23 25.09 -53.91
N ASN A 3 18.39 23.91 -53.28
CA ASN A 3 19.71 23.43 -52.80
C ASN A 3 20.73 23.13 -53.90
N ARG A 4 20.28 22.69 -55.08
CA ARG A 4 21.15 22.50 -56.26
C ARG A 4 21.64 23.83 -56.83
N ALA A 5 20.81 24.88 -56.75
CA ALA A 5 21.20 26.22 -57.17
C ALA A 5 22.21 26.84 -56.21
N VAL A 6 22.00 26.73 -54.88
CA VAL A 6 22.96 27.17 -53.87
C VAL A 6 24.33 26.49 -54.06
N LEU A 7 24.35 25.18 -54.29
CA LEU A 7 25.59 24.43 -54.55
C LEU A 7 26.27 24.84 -55.86
N MET A 8 25.50 25.12 -56.91
CA MET A 8 26.02 25.60 -58.20
C MET A 8 26.65 26.98 -58.07
N TYR A 9 25.99 27.92 -57.38
CA TYR A 9 26.56 29.27 -57.14
C TYR A 9 27.77 29.23 -56.20
N LYS A 10 27.77 28.31 -55.21
CA LYS A 10 28.93 28.05 -54.35
C LYS A 10 30.14 27.57 -55.16
N ASN A 11 29.96 26.64 -56.08
CA ASN A 11 31.03 26.13 -56.94
C ASN A 11 31.52 27.16 -57.99
N ALA A 12 30.74 28.22 -58.23
CA ALA A 12 31.08 29.31 -59.15
C ALA A 12 31.65 30.54 -58.44
N GLU A 13 31.97 30.45 -57.14
CA GLU A 13 32.49 31.54 -56.28
C GLU A 13 31.61 32.81 -56.25
N ARG A 14 30.31 32.67 -56.56
CA ARG A 14 29.33 33.77 -56.51
C ARG A 14 28.70 33.86 -55.12
N ASN A 15 29.51 34.23 -54.14
CA ASN A 15 29.15 34.22 -52.71
C ASN A 15 27.95 35.12 -52.39
N ASP A 16 27.81 36.28 -53.05
CA ASP A 16 26.66 37.18 -52.87
C ASP A 16 25.33 36.55 -53.31
N ASP A 17 25.35 35.76 -54.38
CA ASP A 17 24.17 35.08 -54.88
C ASP A 17 23.83 33.85 -54.01
N VAL A 18 24.85 33.19 -53.44
CA VAL A 18 24.69 32.14 -52.43
C VAL A 18 24.00 32.70 -51.19
N ILE A 19 24.47 33.83 -50.65
CA ILE A 19 23.89 34.48 -49.46
C ILE A 19 22.44 34.90 -49.75
N ARG A 20 22.15 35.54 -50.89
CA ARG A 20 20.77 35.94 -51.27
C ARG A 20 19.82 34.75 -51.41
N LEU A 21 20.29 33.62 -51.92
CA LEU A 21 19.49 32.40 -52.07
C LEU A 21 19.27 31.69 -50.72
N VAL A 22 20.28 31.67 -49.85
CA VAL A 22 20.18 31.11 -48.50
C VAL A 22 19.26 32.00 -47.65
N GLU A 23 19.40 33.32 -47.71
CA GLU A 23 18.53 34.27 -46.99
C GLU A 23 17.05 34.14 -47.43
N LYS A 24 16.79 33.98 -48.73
CA LYS A 24 15.43 33.91 -49.27
C LYS A 24 14.73 32.56 -49.08
N TYR A 25 15.48 31.45 -49.08
CA TYR A 25 14.91 30.10 -49.09
C TYR A 25 15.29 29.22 -47.90
N HIS A 26 16.35 29.57 -47.14
CA HIS A 26 16.90 28.78 -46.03
C HIS A 26 17.49 29.69 -44.93
N GLY A 27 16.68 30.62 -44.40
CA GLY A 27 17.14 31.64 -43.44
C GLY A 27 17.82 31.08 -42.18
N GLU A 28 17.47 29.86 -41.75
CA GLU A 28 18.08 29.19 -40.59
C GLU A 28 19.58 28.87 -40.78
N HIS A 29 20.06 28.73 -42.01
CA HIS A 29 21.46 28.39 -42.31
C HIS A 29 22.32 29.60 -42.68
N LEU A 30 21.80 30.82 -42.53
CA LEU A 30 22.48 32.03 -42.94
C LEU A 30 23.74 32.29 -42.10
N GLN A 31 23.65 32.16 -40.77
CA GLN A 31 24.79 32.34 -39.86
C GLN A 31 25.91 31.31 -40.12
N ASP A 32 25.55 30.04 -40.28
CA ASP A 32 26.51 28.97 -40.59
C ASP A 32 27.19 29.17 -41.95
N THR A 33 26.47 29.75 -42.90
CA THR A 33 27.01 30.05 -44.23
C THR A 33 28.02 31.20 -44.14
N HIS A 34 27.70 32.28 -43.43
CA HIS A 34 28.64 33.37 -43.16
C HIS A 34 29.89 32.88 -42.41
N LYS A 35 29.74 32.00 -41.41
CA LYS A 35 30.88 31.44 -40.68
C LYS A 35 31.80 30.61 -41.58
N LYS A 36 31.23 29.78 -42.46
CA LYS A 36 32.02 28.99 -43.43
C LYS A 36 32.72 29.88 -44.45
N LEU A 37 32.06 30.93 -44.93
CA LEU A 37 32.68 31.92 -45.81
C LEU A 37 33.83 32.66 -45.09
N GLY A 38 33.65 33.00 -43.81
CA GLY A 38 34.71 33.56 -42.96
C GLY A 38 35.94 32.67 -42.89
N MET A 39 35.75 31.36 -42.65
CA MET A 39 36.84 30.37 -42.66
C MET A 39 37.53 30.26 -44.02
N GLU A 40 36.76 30.23 -45.12
CA GLU A 40 37.32 30.17 -46.48
C GLU A 40 38.14 31.44 -46.80
N HIS A 41 37.72 32.62 -46.33
CA HIS A 41 38.48 33.87 -46.46
C HIS A 41 39.72 33.92 -45.56
N GLU A 42 39.65 33.37 -44.35
CA GLU A 42 40.78 33.23 -43.43
C GLU A 42 41.87 32.32 -44.00
N GLU A 43 41.49 31.17 -44.58
CA GLU A 43 42.41 30.27 -45.26
C GLU A 43 43.11 30.92 -46.46
N ARG A 44 42.40 31.82 -47.16
CA ARG A 44 42.96 32.61 -48.28
C ARG A 44 43.85 33.76 -47.82
N GLY A 45 43.83 34.11 -46.52
CA GLY A 45 44.59 35.21 -45.94
C GLY A 45 43.94 36.58 -46.08
N ASP A 46 42.70 36.65 -46.58
CA ASP A 46 41.91 37.89 -46.71
C ASP A 46 41.21 38.23 -45.39
N LEU A 47 42.01 38.60 -44.38
CA LEU A 47 41.54 38.76 -42.99
C LEU A 47 40.42 39.79 -42.83
N ARG A 48 40.39 40.84 -43.66
CA ARG A 48 39.32 41.87 -43.61
C ARG A 48 37.97 41.33 -44.09
N SER A 49 37.97 40.56 -45.17
CA SER A 49 36.75 39.90 -45.65
C SER A 49 36.31 38.80 -44.69
N ALA A 50 37.26 38.07 -44.10
CA ALA A 50 36.97 37.09 -43.05
C ALA A 50 36.34 37.74 -41.81
N GLU A 51 36.87 38.88 -41.33
CA GLU A 51 36.31 39.66 -40.21
C GLU A 51 34.86 40.07 -40.52
N GLU A 52 34.58 40.64 -41.69
CA GLU A 52 33.23 41.03 -42.08
C GLU A 52 32.24 39.85 -42.08
N GLU A 53 32.65 38.70 -42.61
CA GLU A 53 31.81 37.50 -42.65
C GLU A 53 31.62 36.87 -41.26
N TYR A 54 32.65 36.85 -40.40
CA TYR A 54 32.52 36.39 -39.01
C TYR A 54 31.62 37.32 -38.17
N LEU A 55 31.67 38.63 -38.41
CA LEU A 55 30.77 39.59 -37.76
C LEU A 55 29.32 39.41 -38.21
N LYS A 56 29.08 39.18 -39.51
CA LYS A 56 27.73 38.83 -40.02
C LYS A 56 27.23 37.50 -39.45
N ALA A 57 28.12 36.56 -39.17
CA ALA A 57 27.79 35.30 -38.49
C ALA A 57 27.55 35.46 -36.98
N GLY A 58 27.90 36.60 -36.38
CA GLY A 58 27.82 36.84 -34.94
C GLY A 58 28.93 36.15 -34.11
N ASP A 59 29.97 35.60 -34.75
CA ASP A 59 31.07 34.89 -34.08
C ASP A 59 32.32 35.77 -33.95
N ILE A 60 32.23 36.74 -33.03
CA ILE A 60 33.30 37.71 -32.77
C ILE A 60 34.55 37.03 -32.21
N LYS A 61 34.38 35.92 -31.47
CA LYS A 61 35.50 35.18 -30.85
C LYS A 61 36.38 34.51 -31.91
N ALA A 62 35.78 33.91 -32.94
CA ALA A 62 36.52 33.37 -34.07
C ALA A 62 37.36 34.47 -34.75
N ALA A 63 36.77 35.63 -35.01
CA ALA A 63 37.46 36.75 -35.65
C ALA A 63 38.62 37.33 -34.80
N ILE A 64 38.45 37.44 -33.48
CA ILE A 64 39.53 37.87 -32.57
C ILE A 64 40.64 36.82 -32.52
N ASN A 65 40.29 35.53 -32.44
CA ASN A 65 41.27 34.44 -32.39
C ASN A 65 42.07 34.34 -33.69
N MET A 66 41.45 34.55 -34.86
CA MET A 66 42.15 34.64 -36.14
C MET A 66 43.29 35.68 -36.10
N TYR A 67 43.00 36.91 -35.66
CA TYR A 67 44.04 37.95 -35.54
C TYR A 67 45.08 37.61 -34.47
N ARG A 68 44.67 36.96 -33.38
CA ARG A 68 45.58 36.50 -32.31
C ARG A 68 46.57 35.45 -32.81
N GLU A 69 46.10 34.46 -33.56
CA GLU A 69 46.94 33.38 -34.11
C GLU A 69 47.97 33.89 -35.13
N LYS A 70 47.67 35.00 -35.81
CA LYS A 70 48.61 35.70 -36.70
C LYS A 70 49.47 36.75 -35.99
N GLU A 71 49.42 36.82 -34.65
CA GLU A 71 50.13 37.79 -33.81
C GLU A 71 49.79 39.27 -34.13
N MET A 72 48.66 39.52 -34.79
CA MET A 72 48.15 40.85 -35.11
C MET A 72 47.37 41.43 -33.93
N TRP A 73 48.07 41.61 -32.81
CA TRP A 73 47.47 41.99 -31.52
C TRP A 73 46.75 43.34 -31.53
N THR A 74 47.17 44.28 -32.39
CA THR A 74 46.53 45.60 -32.52
C THR A 74 45.13 45.49 -33.15
N ASP A 75 44.99 44.67 -34.19
CA ASP A 75 43.71 44.39 -34.85
C ASP A 75 42.81 43.50 -33.98
N ALA A 76 43.37 42.49 -33.31
CA ALA A 76 42.65 41.68 -32.34
C ALA A 76 42.09 42.54 -31.19
N TYR A 77 42.88 43.47 -30.66
CA TYR A 77 42.44 44.38 -29.59
C TYR A 77 41.41 45.40 -30.07
N ARG A 78 41.57 45.93 -31.30
CA ARG A 78 40.57 46.82 -31.92
C ARG A 78 39.21 46.12 -31.97
N LEU A 79 39.19 44.90 -32.53
CA LEU A 79 37.96 44.13 -32.71
C LEU A 79 37.32 43.73 -31.38
N ALA A 80 38.14 43.32 -30.41
CA ALA A 80 37.68 43.03 -29.06
C ALA A 80 37.04 44.24 -28.37
N ARG A 81 37.59 45.45 -28.58
CA ARG A 81 37.04 46.69 -28.01
C ARG A 81 35.76 47.14 -28.69
N SER A 82 35.63 47.00 -30.01
CA SER A 82 34.45 47.49 -30.74
C SER A 82 33.25 46.55 -30.60
N GLU A 83 33.48 45.24 -30.76
CA GLU A 83 32.39 44.25 -30.88
C GLU A 83 32.45 43.19 -29.76
N GLY A 84 33.64 42.85 -29.24
CA GLY A 84 33.84 41.74 -28.31
C GLY A 84 33.44 42.01 -26.85
N GLY A 85 33.26 43.27 -26.46
CA GLY A 85 32.96 43.65 -25.08
C GLY A 85 34.20 43.79 -24.18
N GLU A 86 33.99 44.29 -22.96
CA GLU A 86 35.08 44.65 -22.04
C GLU A 86 35.90 43.43 -21.59
N GLN A 87 35.28 42.25 -21.44
CA GLN A 87 35.96 41.04 -20.97
C GLN A 87 36.93 40.49 -22.03
N GLU A 88 36.50 40.36 -23.27
CA GLU A 88 37.32 39.89 -24.40
C GLU A 88 38.46 40.89 -24.68
N GLN A 89 38.19 42.19 -24.57
CA GLN A 89 39.22 43.24 -24.66
C GLN A 89 40.31 43.06 -23.60
N LYS A 90 39.92 42.80 -22.35
CA LYS A 90 40.85 42.55 -21.25
C LYS A 90 41.68 41.29 -21.49
N GLN A 91 41.04 40.21 -21.92
CA GLN A 91 41.72 38.93 -22.19
C GLN A 91 42.79 39.06 -23.29
N VAL A 92 42.48 39.74 -24.39
CA VAL A 92 43.44 39.98 -25.48
C VAL A 92 44.62 40.84 -25.01
N ALA A 93 44.37 41.86 -24.19
CA ALA A 93 45.43 42.71 -23.63
C ALA A 93 46.38 41.94 -22.69
N LEU A 94 45.84 41.06 -21.83
CA LEU A 94 46.64 40.25 -20.91
C LEU A 94 47.51 39.24 -21.67
N LEU A 95 46.95 38.57 -22.69
CA LEU A 95 47.70 37.64 -23.52
C LEU A 95 48.77 38.36 -24.36
N TRP A 96 48.45 39.54 -24.89
CA TRP A 96 49.43 40.37 -25.60
C TRP A 96 50.58 40.76 -24.68
N ALA A 97 50.28 41.23 -23.46
CA ALA A 97 51.30 41.56 -22.48
C ALA A 97 52.18 40.36 -22.10
N LYS A 98 51.60 39.16 -21.96
CA LYS A 98 52.32 37.91 -21.71
C LYS A 98 53.24 37.53 -22.87
N SER A 99 52.80 37.72 -24.12
CA SER A 99 53.62 37.43 -25.30
C SER A 99 54.83 38.37 -25.43
N LEU A 100 54.72 39.62 -24.96
CA LEU A 100 55.81 40.60 -24.99
C LEU A 100 56.82 40.38 -23.86
N GLY A 101 56.35 40.10 -22.64
CA GLY A 101 57.20 39.97 -21.46
C GLY A 101 57.87 41.28 -20.99
N GLY A 102 58.49 41.23 -19.81
CA GLY A 102 59.35 42.31 -19.28
C GLY A 102 58.75 43.71 -19.28
N GLU A 103 59.60 44.72 -19.46
CA GLU A 103 59.19 46.13 -19.45
C GLU A 103 58.19 46.49 -20.57
N ALA A 104 58.24 45.78 -21.70
CA ALA A 104 57.33 46.02 -22.82
C ALA A 104 55.89 45.62 -22.47
N GLY A 105 55.71 44.46 -21.81
CA GLY A 105 54.43 44.02 -21.26
C GLY A 105 53.89 44.98 -20.19
N VAL A 106 54.75 45.44 -19.27
CA VAL A 106 54.35 46.42 -18.23
C VAL A 106 53.91 47.75 -18.84
N LYS A 107 54.65 48.29 -19.83
CA LYS A 107 54.30 49.54 -20.52
C LYS A 107 52.96 49.42 -21.25
N LEU A 108 52.69 48.28 -21.87
CA LEU A 108 51.41 48.01 -22.54
C LEU A 108 50.25 47.97 -21.54
N LEU A 109 50.41 47.23 -20.44
CA LEU A 109 49.37 47.12 -19.40
C LEU A 109 49.11 48.45 -18.69
N ASN A 110 50.15 49.25 -18.43
CA ASN A 110 50.01 50.60 -17.91
C ASN A 110 49.27 51.52 -18.88
N LYS A 111 49.55 51.42 -20.19
CA LYS A 111 48.81 52.18 -21.21
C LYS A 111 47.31 51.87 -21.20
N PHE A 112 46.95 50.62 -20.90
CA PHE A 112 45.55 50.21 -20.78
C PHE A 112 44.98 50.34 -19.35
N GLY A 113 45.77 50.77 -18.37
CA GLY A 113 45.34 50.88 -16.96
C GLY A 113 45.11 49.54 -16.25
N MET A 114 45.61 48.44 -16.81
CA MET A 114 45.32 47.07 -16.40
C MET A 114 46.45 46.37 -15.66
N LEU A 115 47.52 47.08 -15.27
CA LEU A 115 48.69 46.44 -14.68
C LEU A 115 48.37 45.69 -13.38
N ASN A 116 47.58 46.29 -12.49
CA ASN A 116 47.18 45.65 -11.23
C ASN A 116 46.28 44.43 -11.46
N GLU A 117 45.29 44.56 -12.35
CA GLU A 117 44.40 43.45 -12.73
C GLU A 117 45.20 42.29 -13.35
N ALA A 118 46.25 42.60 -14.13
CA ALA A 118 47.12 41.59 -14.71
C ALA A 118 47.93 40.84 -13.64
N ILE A 119 48.51 41.56 -12.68
CA ILE A 119 49.27 40.92 -11.58
C ILE A 119 48.35 40.00 -10.77
N ASP A 120 47.14 40.45 -10.47
CA ASP A 120 46.16 39.66 -9.74
C ASP A 120 45.77 38.41 -10.55
N HIS A 121 45.41 38.57 -11.83
CA HIS A 121 45.04 37.46 -12.72
C HIS A 121 46.17 36.43 -12.91
N PHE A 122 47.42 36.86 -13.11
CA PHE A 122 48.54 35.92 -13.27
C PHE A 122 48.93 35.23 -11.96
N SER A 123 48.70 35.89 -10.82
CA SER A 123 48.87 35.27 -9.51
C SER A 123 47.78 34.25 -9.21
N GLU A 124 46.56 34.41 -9.76
CA GLU A 124 45.47 33.43 -9.64
C GLU A 124 45.68 32.19 -10.51
N ILE A 125 46.22 32.36 -11.72
CA ILE A 125 46.49 31.24 -12.64
C ILE A 125 47.77 30.45 -12.24
N GLY A 126 48.52 30.94 -11.25
CA GLY A 126 49.76 30.30 -10.79
C GLY A 126 50.96 30.55 -11.70
N THR A 127 50.89 31.50 -12.64
CA THR A 127 52.06 31.93 -13.43
C THR A 127 52.87 32.97 -12.64
N PHE A 128 53.37 32.57 -11.47
CA PHE A 128 53.98 33.49 -10.51
C PHE A 128 55.25 34.15 -11.02
N ASP A 129 56.04 33.49 -11.88
CA ASP A 129 57.25 34.08 -12.45
C ASP A 129 56.92 35.39 -13.18
N PHE A 130 55.86 35.39 -13.99
CA PHE A 130 55.42 36.58 -14.71
C PHE A 130 54.71 37.58 -13.78
N ALA A 131 53.94 37.12 -12.80
CA ALA A 131 53.34 38.00 -11.81
C ALA A 131 54.40 38.75 -10.96
N PHE A 132 55.47 38.06 -10.55
CA PHE A 132 56.62 38.66 -9.88
C PHE A 132 57.37 39.62 -10.79
N GLU A 133 57.56 39.28 -12.07
CA GLU A 133 58.19 40.17 -13.04
C GLU A 133 57.39 41.48 -13.20
N LEU A 134 56.07 41.39 -13.40
CA LEU A 134 55.16 42.54 -13.51
C LEU A 134 55.14 43.37 -12.22
N ALA A 135 55.05 42.73 -11.05
CA ALA A 135 55.05 43.43 -9.76
C ALA A 135 56.42 44.10 -9.47
N ARG A 136 57.55 43.45 -9.77
CA ARG A 136 58.88 44.03 -9.55
C ARG A 136 59.15 45.24 -10.44
N LEU A 137 58.72 45.17 -11.69
CA LEU A 137 58.99 46.20 -12.71
C LEU A 137 57.97 47.33 -12.72
N GLY A 138 56.70 47.05 -12.38
CA GLY A 138 55.59 47.99 -12.57
C GLY A 138 54.81 48.41 -11.32
N ALA A 139 54.73 47.55 -10.29
CA ALA A 139 53.88 47.79 -9.11
C ALA A 139 54.43 47.05 -7.87
N LYS A 140 55.50 47.60 -7.27
CA LYS A 140 56.25 46.94 -6.18
C LYS A 140 55.41 46.73 -4.92
N GLU A 141 54.45 47.61 -4.69
CA GLU A 141 53.46 47.54 -3.62
C GLU A 141 52.58 46.29 -3.67
N ARG A 142 52.46 45.64 -4.84
CA ARG A 142 51.70 44.39 -5.01
C ARG A 142 52.54 43.13 -4.74
N LEU A 143 53.87 43.24 -4.58
CA LEU A 143 54.75 42.09 -4.32
C LEU A 143 54.34 41.24 -3.11
N PRO A 144 53.93 41.82 -1.96
CA PRO A 144 53.42 41.02 -0.84
C PRO A 144 52.20 40.18 -1.20
N GLY A 145 51.31 40.69 -2.07
CA GLY A 145 50.14 39.96 -2.55
C GLY A 145 50.49 38.75 -3.43
N VAL A 146 51.54 38.88 -4.26
CA VAL A 146 52.06 37.75 -5.06
C VAL A 146 52.72 36.71 -4.16
N HIS A 147 53.52 37.15 -3.17
CA HIS A 147 54.12 36.25 -2.18
C HIS A 147 53.05 35.52 -1.36
N MET A 148 51.98 36.19 -0.96
CA MET A 148 50.85 35.57 -0.25
C MET A 148 50.19 34.47 -1.09
N ARG A 149 49.89 34.74 -2.36
CA ARG A 149 49.26 33.74 -3.25
C ARG A 149 50.19 32.56 -3.55
N MET A 150 51.49 32.81 -3.72
CA MET A 150 52.50 31.75 -3.84
C MET A 150 52.57 30.90 -2.56
N ALA A 151 52.53 31.53 -1.38
CA ALA A 151 52.59 30.84 -0.10
C ALA A 151 51.39 29.90 0.10
N VAL A 152 50.18 30.37 -0.23
CA VAL A 152 48.94 29.56 -0.18
C VAL A 152 49.03 28.37 -1.13
N GLN A 153 49.50 28.56 -2.36
CA GLN A 153 49.66 27.41 -3.27
C GLN A 153 50.73 26.42 -2.78
N MET A 154 51.84 26.90 -2.22
CA MET A 154 52.88 26.02 -1.66
C MET A 154 52.41 25.28 -0.40
N GLU A 155 51.52 25.88 0.40
CA GLU A 155 50.84 25.23 1.52
C GLU A 155 49.95 24.08 1.02
N GLU A 156 49.15 24.30 -0.03
CA GLU A 156 48.34 23.24 -0.67
C GLU A 156 49.21 22.11 -1.25
N GLU A 157 50.41 22.44 -1.75
CA GLU A 157 51.41 21.47 -2.22
C GLU A 157 52.16 20.74 -1.07
N GLY A 158 51.94 21.14 0.19
CA GLY A 158 52.57 20.56 1.38
C GLY A 158 54.03 20.99 1.63
N ARG A 159 54.51 22.04 0.95
CA ARG A 159 55.89 22.56 1.06
C ARG A 159 55.99 23.66 2.11
N LEU A 160 55.66 23.32 3.35
CA LEU A 160 55.45 24.25 4.45
C LEU A 160 56.65 25.18 4.72
N ASP A 161 57.89 24.68 4.69
CA ASP A 161 59.07 25.52 4.93
C ASP A 161 59.24 26.65 3.91
N GLN A 162 58.86 26.40 2.65
CA GLN A 162 58.94 27.40 1.59
C GLN A 162 57.74 28.34 1.61
N ALA A 163 56.56 27.81 1.94
CA ALA A 163 55.35 28.62 2.19
C ALA A 163 55.58 29.61 3.34
N ALA A 164 56.18 29.17 4.46
CA ALA A 164 56.52 30.01 5.60
C ALA A 164 57.46 31.17 5.22
N GLN A 165 58.50 30.90 4.42
CA GLN A 165 59.39 31.94 3.91
C GLN A 165 58.64 32.98 3.07
N HIS A 166 57.69 32.55 2.25
CA HIS A 166 56.87 33.44 1.44
C HIS A 166 55.82 34.22 2.25
N PHE A 167 55.20 33.62 3.27
CA PHE A 167 54.32 34.33 4.21
C PHE A 167 55.07 35.40 5.00
N ILE A 168 56.29 35.11 5.45
CA ILE A 168 57.17 36.09 6.10
C ILE A 168 57.56 37.20 5.12
N ALA A 169 57.94 36.85 3.89
CA ALA A 169 58.25 37.83 2.84
C ALA A 169 57.03 38.69 2.43
N ALA A 170 55.82 38.19 2.60
CA ALA A 170 54.56 38.92 2.43
C ALA A 170 54.23 39.85 3.62
N GLY A 171 55.06 39.88 4.67
CA GLY A 171 54.85 40.69 5.88
C GLY A 171 53.78 40.10 6.82
N LYS A 172 53.50 38.81 6.69
CA LYS A 172 52.38 38.09 7.32
C LYS A 172 52.88 36.85 8.07
N PRO A 173 53.68 37.02 9.14
CA PRO A 173 54.26 35.90 9.88
C PRO A 173 53.22 35.14 10.73
N ALA A 174 52.10 35.79 11.09
CA ALA A 174 51.01 35.15 11.83
C ALA A 174 50.36 34.03 10.99
N GLU A 175 50.24 34.23 9.68
CA GLU A 175 49.74 33.23 8.73
C GLU A 175 50.69 32.04 8.61
N ALA A 176 52.01 32.25 8.65
CA ALA A 176 52.99 31.17 8.69
C ALA A 176 52.87 30.33 9.99
N VAL A 177 52.66 31.00 11.13
CA VAL A 177 52.43 30.33 12.42
C VAL A 177 51.12 29.53 12.37
N ALA A 178 50.05 30.12 11.84
CA ALA A 178 48.76 29.46 11.69
C ALA A 178 48.84 28.21 10.79
N MET A 179 49.58 28.28 9.68
CA MET A 179 49.85 27.14 8.80
C MET A 179 50.52 25.99 9.56
N TYR A 180 51.60 26.24 10.30
CA TYR A 180 52.27 25.19 11.09
C TYR A 180 51.40 24.64 12.23
N VAL A 181 50.57 25.49 12.86
CA VAL A 181 49.58 25.05 13.86
C VAL A 181 48.53 24.13 13.24
N HIS A 182 48.07 24.42 12.02
CA HIS A 182 47.09 23.60 11.31
C HIS A 182 47.67 22.22 10.91
N ASP A 183 48.92 22.17 10.44
CA ASP A 183 49.61 20.90 10.15
C ASP A 183 49.96 20.10 11.43
N GLY A 184 50.02 20.77 12.58
CA GLY A 184 50.37 20.18 13.86
C GLY A 184 51.88 20.09 14.11
N ASP A 185 52.69 20.86 13.36
CA ASP A 185 54.12 21.02 13.59
C ASP A 185 54.38 22.13 14.62
N TRP A 186 54.14 21.79 15.88
CA TRP A 186 54.24 22.71 17.02
C TRP A 186 55.64 23.29 17.20
N ARG A 187 56.69 22.56 16.80
CA ARG A 187 58.08 23.00 16.96
C ARG A 187 58.40 24.15 16.01
N ASN A 188 58.03 23.99 14.74
CA ASN A 188 58.22 25.05 13.75
C ASN A 188 57.26 26.23 14.01
N ALA A 189 56.02 25.97 14.43
CA ALA A 189 55.10 27.02 14.86
C ALA A 189 55.66 27.86 16.02
N GLU A 190 56.21 27.23 17.06
CA GLU A 190 56.83 27.92 18.20
C GLU A 190 58.08 28.70 17.77
N GLN A 191 58.91 28.15 16.89
CA GLN A 191 60.11 28.82 16.39
C GLN A 191 59.75 30.08 15.58
N VAL A 192 58.87 29.95 14.59
CA VAL A 192 58.44 31.07 13.75
C VAL A 192 57.72 32.14 14.57
N ALA A 193 56.89 31.74 15.55
CA ALA A 193 56.26 32.67 16.47
C ALA A 193 57.30 33.41 17.32
N LYS A 194 58.29 32.74 17.92
CA LYS A 194 59.33 33.41 18.71
C LYS A 194 60.16 34.40 17.91
N GLU A 195 60.52 34.04 16.68
CA GLU A 195 61.43 34.83 15.85
C GLU A 195 60.73 36.00 15.16
N ASN A 196 59.47 35.83 14.73
CA ASN A 196 58.77 36.78 13.86
C ASN A 196 57.45 37.31 14.41
N SER A 197 56.77 36.61 15.32
CA SER A 197 55.47 37.04 15.90
C SER A 197 55.27 36.56 17.35
N PRO A 198 55.93 37.19 18.34
CA PRO A 198 55.83 36.77 19.75
C PRO A 198 54.41 36.87 20.31
N GLU A 199 53.56 37.69 19.71
CA GLU A 199 52.14 37.85 20.07
C GLU A 199 51.31 36.61 19.77
N SER A 200 51.69 35.81 18.76
CA SER A 200 50.97 34.58 18.37
C SER A 200 51.39 33.35 19.20
N LEU A 201 52.40 33.48 20.04
CA LEU A 201 52.98 32.37 20.80
C LEU A 201 52.03 31.76 21.86
N PRO A 202 51.22 32.54 22.60
CA PRO A 202 50.18 31.96 23.47
C PRO A 202 49.14 31.14 22.69
N ASP A 203 48.78 31.58 21.49
CA ASP A 203 47.80 30.88 20.66
C ASP A 203 48.32 29.53 20.16
N VAL A 204 49.62 29.43 19.85
CA VAL A 204 50.29 28.15 19.53
C VAL A 204 50.16 27.17 20.70
N PHE A 205 50.44 27.61 21.93
CA PHE A 205 50.34 26.74 23.10
C PHE A 205 48.90 26.36 23.45
N ILE A 206 47.92 27.24 23.22
CA ILE A 206 46.50 26.91 23.38
C ILE A 206 46.07 25.87 22.35
N ALA A 207 46.52 25.99 21.09
CA ALA A 207 46.23 25.02 20.05
C ALA A 207 46.90 23.66 20.30
N GLU A 208 48.17 23.64 20.73
CA GLU A 208 48.88 22.42 21.13
C GLU A 208 48.16 21.75 22.31
N ALA A 209 47.71 22.53 23.29
CA ALA A 209 46.95 22.02 24.42
C ALA A 209 45.61 21.40 23.99
N ARG A 210 44.86 22.02 23.07
CA ARG A 210 43.60 21.45 22.56
C ARG A 210 43.82 20.10 21.90
N LYS A 211 44.84 19.96 21.05
CA LYS A 211 45.18 18.68 20.43
C LYS A 211 45.62 17.63 21.47
N ALA A 212 46.42 18.04 22.46
CA ALA A 212 46.80 17.14 23.55
C ALA A 212 45.61 16.67 24.39
N LEU A 213 44.58 17.51 24.58
CA LEU A 213 43.32 17.12 25.23
C LEU A 213 42.52 16.13 24.38
N GLU A 214 42.45 16.32 23.05
CA GLU A 214 41.83 15.36 22.12
C GLU A 214 42.52 14.00 22.14
N GLU A 215 43.85 13.98 22.30
CA GLU A 215 44.66 12.77 22.41
C GLU A 215 44.62 12.13 23.82
N GLY A 216 43.97 12.80 24.80
CA GLY A 216 43.84 12.33 26.19
C GLY A 216 45.11 12.53 27.05
N ASP A 217 46.11 13.26 26.55
CA ASP A 217 47.34 13.58 27.30
C ASP A 217 47.15 14.86 28.12
N ASN A 218 46.48 14.70 29.27
CA ASN A 218 46.20 15.78 30.21
C ASN A 218 47.47 16.46 30.74
N SER A 219 48.60 15.75 30.78
CA SER A 219 49.86 16.28 31.32
C SER A 219 50.52 17.27 30.37
N ARG A 220 50.50 16.98 29.06
CA ARG A 220 51.01 17.88 28.03
C ARG A 220 50.09 19.08 27.84
N ALA A 221 48.78 18.88 27.88
CA ALA A 221 47.81 19.96 27.81
C ALA A 221 47.96 20.96 28.98
N GLU A 222 48.12 20.46 30.21
CA GLU A 222 48.35 21.30 31.39
C GLU A 222 49.64 22.12 31.24
N SER A 223 50.74 21.49 30.83
CA SER A 223 52.03 22.18 30.64
C SER A 223 51.92 23.30 29.60
N CYS A 224 51.23 23.07 28.49
CA CYS A 224 51.05 24.07 27.43
C CYS A 224 50.16 25.23 27.88
N LEU A 225 49.04 24.96 28.56
CA LEU A 225 48.13 26.00 29.06
C LEU A 225 48.75 26.85 30.17
N LEU A 226 49.61 26.27 31.01
CA LEU A 226 50.40 27.02 31.99
C LEU A 226 51.42 27.93 31.31
N ARG A 227 52.11 27.45 30.25
CA ARG A 227 53.01 28.28 29.44
C ARG A 227 52.28 29.41 28.70
N ALA A 228 51.00 29.21 28.37
CA ALA A 228 50.11 30.24 27.81
C ALA A 228 49.52 31.19 28.86
N ASN A 229 49.80 30.98 30.17
CA ASN A 229 49.22 31.73 31.29
C ASN A 229 47.67 31.67 31.33
N ARG A 230 47.08 30.51 31.00
CA ARG A 230 45.63 30.27 30.96
C ARG A 230 45.17 29.13 31.88
N PRO A 231 45.34 29.25 33.21
CA PRO A 231 44.86 28.26 34.18
C PRO A 231 43.31 28.18 34.24
N ASP A 232 42.62 29.20 33.75
CA ASP A 232 41.16 29.25 33.63
C ASP A 232 40.60 28.17 32.67
N ILE A 233 41.33 27.86 31.60
CA ILE A 233 40.93 26.84 30.62
C ILE A 233 41.10 25.43 31.22
N ILE A 234 42.18 25.20 31.97
CA ILE A 234 42.44 23.92 32.66
C ILE A 234 41.32 23.62 33.65
N LEU A 235 40.93 24.62 34.44
CA LEU A 235 39.91 24.49 35.48
C LEU A 235 38.55 24.07 34.89
N LYS A 236 38.11 24.73 33.81
CA LYS A 236 36.88 24.36 33.09
C LYS A 236 36.93 22.95 32.54
N PHE A 237 38.04 22.57 31.92
CA PHE A 237 38.19 21.22 31.37
C PHE A 237 38.13 20.14 32.46
N TYR A 238 38.78 20.35 33.60
CA TYR A 238 38.73 19.40 34.72
C TYR A 238 37.35 19.34 35.39
N GLN A 239 36.60 20.45 35.43
CA GLN A 239 35.19 20.44 35.85
C GLN A 239 34.31 19.64 34.89
N GLU A 240 34.38 19.91 33.59
CA GLU A 240 33.59 19.21 32.56
C GLU A 240 33.93 17.71 32.47
N SER A 241 35.19 17.36 32.71
CA SER A 241 35.67 15.97 32.70
C SER A 241 35.43 15.22 34.03
N GLY A 242 34.85 15.88 35.05
CA GLY A 242 34.62 15.28 36.37
C GLY A 242 35.88 14.97 37.18
N MET A 243 37.04 15.52 36.78
CA MET A 243 38.34 15.34 37.44
C MET A 243 38.51 16.37 38.57
N TRP A 244 37.57 16.35 39.51
CA TRP A 244 37.51 17.29 40.64
C TRP A 244 38.78 17.38 41.51
N PRO A 245 39.52 16.28 41.79
CA PRO A 245 40.77 16.37 42.54
C PRO A 245 41.84 17.23 41.86
N ASP A 246 41.96 17.13 40.54
CA ASP A 246 42.91 17.91 39.75
C ASP A 246 42.42 19.35 39.53
N ALA A 247 41.11 19.54 39.39
CA ALA A 247 40.49 20.88 39.35
C ALA A 247 40.78 21.67 40.63
N LEU A 248 40.65 21.02 41.81
CA LEU A 248 40.95 21.62 43.11
C LEU A 248 42.45 21.88 43.30
N ARG A 249 43.34 21.05 42.75
CA ARG A 249 44.80 21.29 42.76
C ARG A 249 45.15 22.57 42.00
N ILE A 250 44.65 22.70 40.77
CA ILE A 250 44.90 23.87 39.92
C ILE A 250 44.29 25.13 40.53
N ALA A 251 43.07 25.05 41.05
CA ALA A 251 42.42 26.16 41.76
C ALA A 251 43.26 26.62 42.96
N LYS A 252 43.82 25.68 43.74
CA LYS A 252 44.64 25.99 44.91
C LYS A 252 45.97 26.66 44.55
N GLU A 253 46.61 26.22 43.47
CA GLU A 253 47.94 26.69 43.07
C GLU A 253 47.91 27.99 42.25
N TYR A 254 46.95 28.13 41.33
CA TYR A 254 46.94 29.20 40.34
C TYR A 254 45.72 30.15 40.45
N LEU A 255 44.60 29.71 41.05
CA LEU A 255 43.36 30.51 41.14
C LEU A 255 42.67 30.45 42.54
N PRO A 256 43.32 30.91 43.63
CA PRO A 256 42.83 30.68 44.99
C PRO A 256 41.46 31.32 45.30
N HIS A 257 41.06 32.34 44.54
CA HIS A 257 39.80 33.06 44.69
C HIS A 257 38.59 32.26 44.19
N GLN A 258 38.78 31.25 43.32
CA GLN A 258 37.72 30.39 42.78
C GLN A 258 37.56 29.06 43.54
N LEU A 259 38.48 28.77 44.47
CA LEU A 259 38.51 27.50 45.21
C LEU A 259 37.23 27.22 45.99
N LEU A 260 36.67 28.25 46.63
CA LEU A 260 35.48 28.12 47.49
C LEU A 260 34.23 27.76 46.67
N GLN A 261 34.07 28.38 45.50
CA GLN A 261 32.97 28.08 44.57
C GLN A 261 33.11 26.66 43.99
N LEU A 262 34.33 26.25 43.65
CA LEU A 262 34.60 24.90 43.13
C LEU A 262 34.28 23.79 44.13
N GLN A 263 34.50 24.05 45.43
CA GLN A 263 34.18 23.11 46.50
C GLN A 263 32.66 22.92 46.65
N GLU A 264 31.89 24.00 46.58
CA GLU A 264 30.42 23.93 46.61
C GLU A 264 29.85 23.20 45.37
N GLU A 265 30.42 23.44 44.19
CA GLU A 265 30.04 22.72 42.96
C GLU A 265 30.38 21.22 43.03
N PHE A 266 31.52 20.86 43.61
CA PHE A 266 31.91 19.47 43.84
C PHE A 266 30.91 18.75 44.77
N GLU A 267 30.50 19.38 45.87
CA GLU A 267 29.51 18.82 46.80
C GLU A 267 28.14 18.62 46.15
N GLN A 268 27.71 19.54 45.26
CA GLN A 268 26.47 19.39 44.48
C GLN A 268 26.58 18.30 43.41
N ALA A 269 27.72 18.21 42.73
CA ALA A 269 27.99 17.16 41.75
C ALA A 269 28.04 15.76 42.38
N GLU A 270 28.55 15.62 43.61
CA GLU A 270 28.49 14.35 44.37
C GLU A 270 27.05 13.95 44.75
N LEU A 271 26.16 14.91 44.98
CA LEU A 271 24.73 14.64 45.23
C LEU A 271 23.99 14.16 43.98
N LEU A 272 24.40 14.63 42.80
CA LEU A 272 23.84 14.27 41.48
C LEU A 272 24.51 13.04 40.84
N GLY A 273 25.71 12.66 41.30
CA GLY A 273 26.40 11.43 40.92
C GLY A 273 25.68 10.20 41.49
N GLY A 274 24.65 9.73 40.78
CA GLY A 274 23.59 8.80 41.18
C GLY A 274 23.95 7.48 41.87
N GLY A 275 25.22 7.14 42.09
CA GLY A 275 25.63 5.96 42.85
C GLY A 275 25.59 6.13 44.38
N ARG A 276 25.89 7.33 44.90
CA ARG A 276 26.03 7.57 46.36
C ARG A 276 24.86 8.32 46.99
N GLY A 277 24.26 9.28 46.28
CA GLY A 277 23.08 10.02 46.74
C GLY A 277 21.85 9.14 46.96
N VAL A 278 21.58 8.22 46.03
CA VAL A 278 20.45 7.26 46.11
C VAL A 278 20.66 6.27 47.26
N SER A 279 21.88 5.78 47.46
CA SER A 279 22.23 4.91 48.58
C SER A 279 22.01 5.61 49.93
N SER A 280 22.34 6.90 50.01
CA SER A 280 22.04 7.74 51.18
C SER A 280 20.53 7.88 51.42
N LEU A 281 19.73 8.15 50.38
CA LEU A 281 18.26 8.24 50.48
C LEU A 281 17.63 6.91 50.94
N LEU A 282 18.10 5.78 50.40
CA LEU A 282 17.65 4.45 50.81
C LEU A 282 18.06 4.12 52.26
N ALA A 283 19.26 4.54 52.69
CA ALA A 283 19.71 4.39 54.07
C ALA A 283 18.90 5.25 55.04
N GLN A 284 18.56 6.49 54.65
CA GLN A 284 17.67 7.37 55.41
C GLN A 284 16.27 6.76 55.55
N GLY A 285 15.70 6.23 54.46
CA GLY A 285 14.42 5.51 54.50
C GLY A 285 14.42 4.36 55.51
N ARG A 286 15.47 3.52 55.51
CA ARG A 286 15.64 2.43 56.48
C ARG A 286 15.81 2.92 57.92
N ALA A 287 16.57 3.99 58.13
CA ALA A 287 16.74 4.57 59.46
C ALA A 287 15.41 5.09 60.04
N PHE A 288 14.55 5.70 59.21
CA PHE A 288 13.22 6.12 59.63
C PHE A 288 12.27 4.94 59.88
N GLU A 289 12.40 3.84 59.14
CA GLU A 289 11.70 2.58 59.45
C GLU A 289 12.08 2.04 60.83
N GLU A 290 13.37 2.03 61.18
CA GLU A 290 13.86 1.58 62.50
C GLU A 290 13.31 2.47 63.64
N GLN A 291 13.17 3.77 63.37
CA GLN A 291 12.59 4.75 64.30
C GLN A 291 11.05 4.71 64.36
N ARG A 292 10.39 3.88 63.53
CA ARG A 292 8.92 3.80 63.35
C ARG A 292 8.28 5.11 62.90
N ASP A 293 9.04 6.00 62.27
CA ASP A 293 8.53 7.24 61.66
C ASP A 293 8.17 6.96 60.19
N TRP A 294 7.01 6.33 60.00
CA TRP A 294 6.58 5.81 58.69
C TRP A 294 6.36 6.90 57.65
N ALA A 295 5.86 8.07 58.05
CA ALA A 295 5.60 9.18 57.12
C ALA A 295 6.90 9.72 56.52
N LYS A 296 7.94 9.90 57.34
CA LYS A 296 9.25 10.33 56.84
C LYS A 296 9.96 9.26 56.03
N ALA A 297 9.80 7.98 56.40
CA ALA A 297 10.32 6.86 55.62
C ALA A 297 9.73 6.84 54.21
N VAL A 298 8.40 6.97 54.07
CA VAL A 298 7.71 7.03 52.77
C VAL A 298 8.17 8.24 51.95
N GLN A 299 8.29 9.43 52.56
CA GLN A 299 8.81 10.61 51.88
C GLN A 299 10.25 10.44 51.41
N ALA A 300 11.11 9.76 52.18
CA ALA A 300 12.49 9.47 51.79
C ALA A 300 12.55 8.50 50.58
N TYR A 301 11.68 7.48 50.55
CA TYR A 301 11.59 6.57 49.41
C TYR A 301 10.97 7.21 48.16
N LEU A 302 9.98 8.10 48.29
CA LEU A 302 9.39 8.83 47.16
C LEU A 302 10.37 9.81 46.48
N LYS A 303 11.39 10.26 47.21
CA LYS A 303 12.49 11.04 46.62
C LYS A 303 13.34 10.23 45.66
N VAL A 304 13.32 8.90 45.75
CA VAL A 304 13.99 8.01 44.79
C VAL A 304 13.09 7.86 43.56
N ASN A 305 13.31 8.73 42.57
CA ASN A 305 12.55 8.80 41.33
C ASN A 305 13.47 9.09 40.12
N ARG A 306 12.89 9.25 38.92
CA ARG A 306 13.62 9.53 37.67
C ARG A 306 14.49 10.79 37.68
N SER A 307 14.27 11.72 38.62
CA SER A 307 15.16 12.89 38.78
C SER A 307 16.41 12.61 39.61
N THR A 308 16.45 11.48 40.32
CA THR A 308 17.54 11.11 41.24
C THR A 308 18.34 9.90 40.78
N THR A 309 17.77 9.04 39.93
CA THR A 309 18.45 7.87 39.38
C THR A 309 17.82 7.47 38.06
N ASP A 310 18.62 6.94 37.14
CA ASP A 310 18.16 6.32 35.89
C ASP A 310 17.85 4.83 36.08
N ASP A 311 18.17 4.25 37.24
CA ASP A 311 17.90 2.84 37.54
C ASP A 311 16.42 2.62 37.89
N GLU A 312 15.66 2.20 36.88
CA GLU A 312 14.23 1.87 37.02
C GLU A 312 13.97 0.77 38.05
N THR A 313 14.92 -0.15 38.30
CA THR A 313 14.73 -1.21 39.28
C THR A 313 14.79 -0.68 40.71
N LEU A 314 15.68 0.27 40.99
CA LEU A 314 15.78 0.92 42.29
C LEU A 314 14.58 1.83 42.57
N ILE A 315 14.11 2.56 41.56
CA ILE A 315 12.89 3.37 41.66
C ILE A 315 11.69 2.49 41.99
N ASN A 316 11.49 1.40 41.24
CA ASN A 316 10.38 0.48 41.49
C ASN A 316 10.48 -0.17 42.87
N ASN A 317 11.68 -0.59 43.31
CA ASN A 317 11.86 -1.17 44.63
C ASN A 317 11.57 -0.17 45.77
N ALA A 318 12.02 1.07 45.64
CA ALA A 318 11.74 2.13 46.61
C ALA A 318 10.24 2.48 46.63
N LEU A 319 9.62 2.58 45.45
CA LEU A 319 8.20 2.88 45.31
C LEU A 319 7.32 1.77 45.88
N MET A 320 7.62 0.49 45.59
CA MET A 320 6.90 -0.66 46.16
C MET A 320 6.98 -0.70 47.68
N LYS A 321 8.17 -0.43 48.25
CA LYS A 321 8.33 -0.29 49.70
C LYS A 321 7.53 0.87 50.27
N SER A 322 7.55 2.02 49.59
CA SER A 322 6.77 3.18 50.00
C SER A 322 5.26 2.86 49.99
N ALA A 323 4.78 2.13 48.99
CA ALA A 323 3.40 1.70 48.87
C ALA A 323 3.01 0.68 49.97
N ASP A 324 3.85 -0.29 50.27
CA ASP A 324 3.61 -1.28 51.33
C ASP A 324 3.59 -0.64 52.74
N LEU A 325 4.50 0.29 53.02
CA LEU A 325 4.53 1.04 54.27
C LEU A 325 3.27 1.92 54.41
N THR A 326 2.88 2.59 53.34
CA THR A 326 1.66 3.40 53.29
C THR A 326 0.42 2.55 53.53
N LEU A 327 0.31 1.41 52.85
CA LEU A 327 -0.83 0.49 52.98
C LEU A 327 -0.98 -0.05 54.41
N ARG A 328 0.14 -0.42 55.06
CA ARG A 328 0.13 -1.05 56.39
C ARG A 328 -0.07 -0.07 57.54
N PHE A 329 0.50 1.13 57.46
CA PHE A 329 0.62 2.02 58.62
C PHE A 329 0.00 3.40 58.44
N LEU A 330 -0.23 3.85 57.19
CA LEU A 330 -0.62 5.24 56.91
C LEU A 330 -1.96 5.37 56.18
N ALA A 331 -2.55 4.26 55.69
CA ALA A 331 -3.80 4.26 54.93
C ALA A 331 -4.97 4.98 55.63
N ASN A 332 -5.01 4.97 56.97
CA ASN A 332 -6.05 5.64 57.77
C ASN A 332 -5.55 6.88 58.54
N SER A 333 -4.30 7.29 58.34
CA SER A 333 -3.61 8.27 59.20
C SER A 333 -3.21 9.55 58.47
N ASP A 334 -2.83 9.46 57.19
CA ASP A 334 -2.31 10.59 56.41
C ASP A 334 -2.74 10.50 54.93
N GLU A 335 -3.93 11.02 54.63
CA GLU A 335 -4.56 10.94 53.30
C GLU A 335 -3.77 11.71 52.23
N GLU A 336 -3.13 12.83 52.58
CA GLU A 336 -2.34 13.64 51.64
C GLU A 336 -1.08 12.88 51.18
N LEU A 337 -0.42 12.18 52.10
CA LEU A 337 0.75 11.36 51.76
C LEU A 337 0.36 10.13 50.93
N VAL A 338 -0.79 9.50 51.21
CA VAL A 338 -1.30 8.38 50.41
C VAL A 338 -1.54 8.83 48.97
N LEU A 339 -2.17 9.99 48.74
CA LEU A 339 -2.41 10.52 47.39
C LEU A 339 -1.10 10.79 46.64
N LYS A 340 -0.06 11.31 47.30
CA LYS A 340 1.27 11.49 46.69
C LYS A 340 1.89 10.16 46.25
N VAL A 341 1.68 9.09 47.02
CA VAL A 341 2.13 7.73 46.65
C VAL A 341 1.32 7.21 45.46
N VAL A 342 0.01 7.45 45.42
CA VAL A 342 -0.86 7.08 44.28
C VAL A 342 -0.43 7.79 43.00
N GLU A 343 -0.18 9.10 43.04
CA GLU A 343 0.34 9.87 41.90
C GLU A 343 1.70 9.32 41.42
N ALA A 344 2.59 8.98 42.35
CA ALA A 344 3.88 8.38 42.02
C ALA A 344 3.75 6.97 41.41
N LEU A 345 2.75 6.19 41.82
CA LEU A 345 2.42 4.88 41.23
C LEU A 345 1.81 5.02 39.84
N GLU A 346 0.96 6.02 39.62
CA GLU A 346 0.37 6.31 38.30
C GLU A 346 1.47 6.76 37.31
N ALA A 347 2.38 7.65 37.73
CA ALA A 347 3.50 8.10 36.91
C ALA A 347 4.43 6.96 36.48
N ASN A 348 4.60 5.94 37.33
CA ASN A 348 5.42 4.75 37.06
C ASN A 348 4.61 3.55 36.51
N LYS A 349 3.34 3.77 36.10
CA LYS A 349 2.44 2.74 35.54
C LYS A 349 2.27 1.48 36.42
N SER A 350 2.46 1.61 37.73
CA SER A 350 2.36 0.52 38.69
C SER A 350 0.93 0.38 39.23
N TYR A 351 0.01 0.02 38.33
CA TYR A 351 -1.44 0.08 38.57
C TYR A 351 -1.96 -0.98 39.56
N GLU A 352 -1.31 -2.14 39.69
CA GLU A 352 -1.75 -3.18 40.63
C GLU A 352 -1.67 -2.73 42.10
N LYS A 353 -0.52 -2.14 42.47
CA LYS A 353 -0.29 -1.68 43.84
C LYS A 353 -1.06 -0.39 44.14
N MET A 354 -1.25 0.45 43.11
CA MET A 354 -2.14 1.60 43.15
C MET A 354 -3.57 1.18 43.50
N ALA A 355 -4.09 0.11 42.87
CA ALA A 355 -5.44 -0.39 43.16
C ALA A 355 -5.59 -0.89 44.60
N GLU A 356 -4.61 -1.62 45.14
CA GLU A 356 -4.63 -2.07 46.54
C GLU A 356 -4.69 -0.89 47.53
N LEU A 357 -3.89 0.15 47.30
CA LEU A 357 -3.90 1.37 48.12
C LEU A 357 -5.22 2.14 48.00
N LEU A 358 -5.75 2.29 46.78
CA LEU A 358 -7.02 2.96 46.52
C LEU A 358 -8.20 2.24 47.18
N LEU A 359 -8.19 0.91 47.22
CA LEU A 359 -9.19 0.12 47.96
C LEU A 359 -9.07 0.32 49.47
N ALA A 360 -7.85 0.39 50.00
CA ALA A 360 -7.63 0.61 51.43
C ALA A 360 -8.13 1.98 51.92
N ILE A 361 -8.06 3.01 51.08
CA ILE A 361 -8.62 4.35 51.38
C ILE A 361 -10.09 4.51 50.98
N GLY A 362 -10.73 3.45 50.47
CA GLY A 362 -12.15 3.48 50.08
C GLY A 362 -12.46 4.21 48.77
N GLN A 363 -11.45 4.57 47.97
CA GLN A 363 -11.63 5.14 46.62
C GLN A 363 -11.90 4.05 45.57
N ASN A 364 -13.01 3.33 45.76
CA ASN A 364 -13.35 2.12 45.01
C ASN A 364 -13.47 2.36 43.49
N LYS A 365 -13.99 3.53 43.07
CA LYS A 365 -14.11 3.89 41.65
C LYS A 365 -12.75 3.98 40.96
N GLN A 366 -11.78 4.65 41.58
CA GLN A 366 -10.43 4.79 41.03
C GLN A 366 -9.68 3.45 41.07
N ALA A 367 -9.91 2.63 42.09
CA ALA A 367 -9.34 1.28 42.16
C ALA A 367 -9.78 0.39 41.00
N VAL A 368 -11.07 0.42 40.62
CA VAL A 368 -11.58 -0.33 39.45
C VAL A 368 -10.91 0.14 38.16
N ILE A 369 -10.73 1.45 37.98
CA ILE A 369 -10.02 2.02 36.81
C ILE A 369 -8.55 1.56 36.79
N ALA A 370 -7.87 1.57 37.94
CA ALA A 370 -6.50 1.09 38.05
C ALA A 370 -6.38 -0.41 37.73
N LEU A 371 -7.33 -1.24 38.19
CA LEU A 371 -7.36 -2.68 37.86
C LEU A 371 -7.67 -2.95 36.39
N ALA A 372 -8.50 -2.14 35.75
CA ALA A 372 -8.74 -2.22 34.31
C ALA A 372 -7.47 -1.85 33.52
N ARG A 373 -6.75 -0.81 33.93
CA ARG A 373 -5.46 -0.41 33.33
C ARG A 373 -4.35 -1.44 33.54
N SER A 374 -4.37 -2.20 34.64
CA SER A 374 -3.43 -3.31 34.89
C SER A 374 -3.81 -4.62 34.17
N GLN A 375 -4.87 -4.63 33.35
CA GLN A 375 -5.39 -5.82 32.66
C GLN A 375 -5.83 -6.94 33.62
N GLN A 376 -6.05 -6.65 34.90
CA GLN A 376 -6.56 -7.61 35.88
C GLN A 376 -8.10 -7.64 35.88
N TRP A 377 -8.69 -7.99 34.74
CA TRP A 377 -10.13 -7.90 34.47
C TRP A 377 -11.01 -8.71 35.44
N SER A 378 -10.54 -9.89 35.86
CA SER A 378 -11.27 -10.73 36.83
C SER A 378 -11.42 -10.06 38.19
N LYS A 379 -10.33 -9.48 38.71
CA LYS A 379 -10.33 -8.70 39.95
C LYS A 379 -11.08 -7.38 39.79
N ALA A 380 -10.91 -6.68 38.66
CA ALA A 380 -11.66 -5.45 38.37
C ALA A 380 -13.17 -5.69 38.42
N LYS A 381 -13.65 -6.79 37.81
CA LYS A 381 -15.07 -7.17 37.82
C LYS A 381 -15.54 -7.56 39.22
N GLN A 382 -14.75 -8.32 39.98
CA GLN A 382 -15.09 -8.68 41.35
C GLN A 382 -15.23 -7.44 42.24
N VAL A 383 -14.23 -6.56 42.22
CA VAL A 383 -14.22 -5.31 43.00
C VAL A 383 -15.37 -4.39 42.56
N ALA A 384 -15.64 -4.26 41.26
CA ALA A 384 -16.79 -3.50 40.77
C ALA A 384 -18.10 -4.11 41.27
N SER A 385 -18.27 -5.44 41.23
CA SER A 385 -19.50 -6.09 41.70
C SER A 385 -19.75 -5.93 43.20
N GLU A 386 -18.69 -5.92 44.01
CA GLU A 386 -18.77 -5.83 45.46
C GLU A 386 -18.93 -4.38 45.95
N PHE A 387 -18.23 -3.42 45.33
CA PHE A 387 -18.09 -2.07 45.86
C PHE A 387 -18.69 -0.96 44.97
N VAL A 388 -18.76 -1.16 43.65
CA VAL A 388 -19.30 -0.16 42.69
C VAL A 388 -20.10 -0.84 41.56
N PRO A 389 -21.30 -1.39 41.84
CA PRO A 389 -22.06 -2.15 40.84
C PRO A 389 -22.38 -1.36 39.56
N GLU A 390 -22.47 -0.04 39.66
CA GLU A 390 -22.70 0.87 38.54
C GLU A 390 -21.60 0.82 37.46
N MET A 391 -20.36 0.46 37.83
CA MET A 391 -19.22 0.39 36.90
C MET A 391 -19.02 -0.98 36.26
N VAL A 392 -19.74 -2.03 36.71
CA VAL A 392 -19.67 -3.37 36.12
C VAL A 392 -19.89 -3.36 34.60
N PRO A 393 -20.94 -2.72 34.04
CA PRO A 393 -21.14 -2.69 32.58
C PRO A 393 -20.00 -1.98 31.84
N GLU A 394 -19.39 -0.96 32.45
CA GLU A 394 -18.26 -0.24 31.86
C GLU A 394 -16.99 -1.12 31.82
N VAL A 395 -16.72 -1.87 32.90
CA VAL A 395 -15.60 -2.83 32.96
C VAL A 395 -15.79 -3.97 31.96
N GLU A 396 -17.01 -4.49 31.82
CA GLU A 396 -17.33 -5.53 30.83
C GLU A 396 -17.17 -5.02 29.39
N ALA A 397 -17.56 -3.76 29.12
CA ALA A 397 -17.36 -3.13 27.82
C ALA A 397 -15.87 -2.94 27.49
N GLN A 398 -15.07 -2.44 28.45
CA GLN A 398 -13.62 -2.29 28.27
C GLN A 398 -12.90 -3.63 28.11
N TYR A 399 -13.32 -4.65 28.85
CA TYR A 399 -12.78 -6.02 28.72
C TYR A 399 -13.07 -6.60 27.34
N LYS A 400 -14.31 -6.43 26.85
CA LYS A 400 -14.71 -6.85 25.49
C LYS A 400 -13.88 -6.15 24.41
N GLU A 401 -13.67 -4.84 24.54
CA GLU A 401 -12.86 -4.08 23.59
C GLU A 401 -11.41 -4.57 23.59
N TRP A 402 -10.83 -4.79 24.77
CA TRP A 402 -9.48 -5.36 24.90
C TRP A 402 -9.37 -6.77 24.28
N LEU A 403 -10.32 -7.68 24.55
CA LEU A 403 -10.36 -9.01 23.94
C LEU A 403 -10.43 -8.95 22.41
N THR A 404 -11.15 -7.97 21.88
CA THR A 404 -11.29 -7.73 20.44
C THR A 404 -9.96 -7.25 19.84
N GLN A 405 -9.27 -6.30 20.50
CA GLN A 405 -7.98 -5.77 20.07
C GLN A 405 -6.85 -6.81 20.13
N GLU A 406 -6.77 -7.59 21.21
CA GLU A 406 -5.79 -8.68 21.37
C GLU A 406 -6.10 -9.90 20.49
N GLY A 407 -7.32 -9.97 19.92
CA GLY A 407 -7.73 -11.06 19.06
C GLY A 407 -7.96 -12.39 19.80
N ARG A 408 -8.28 -12.34 21.10
CA ARG A 408 -8.52 -13.51 21.95
C ARG A 408 -9.93 -14.06 21.75
N VAL A 409 -10.15 -14.66 20.59
CA VAL A 409 -11.46 -15.17 20.17
C VAL A 409 -12.04 -16.19 21.16
N GLY A 410 -11.22 -17.07 21.74
CA GLY A 410 -11.71 -18.12 22.66
C GLY A 410 -12.40 -17.55 23.91
N GLU A 411 -11.74 -16.62 24.61
CA GLU A 411 -12.30 -15.93 25.78
C GLU A 411 -13.46 -15.01 25.40
N LEU A 412 -13.46 -14.46 24.18
CA LEU A 412 -14.53 -13.60 23.67
C LEU A 412 -15.82 -14.38 23.38
N ILE A 413 -15.73 -15.66 22.97
CA ILE A 413 -16.92 -16.51 22.76
C ILE A 413 -17.72 -16.64 24.07
N ASP A 414 -17.05 -16.80 25.20
CA ASP A 414 -17.72 -16.99 26.50
C ASP A 414 -18.42 -15.71 27.00
N VAL A 415 -17.97 -14.53 26.56
CA VAL A 415 -18.51 -13.23 26.97
C VAL A 415 -19.55 -12.72 25.97
N ASP A 416 -19.18 -12.69 24.69
CA ASP A 416 -20.00 -12.20 23.59
C ASP A 416 -19.67 -12.94 22.30
N VAL A 417 -20.41 -14.03 22.08
CA VAL A 417 -20.30 -14.88 20.90
C VAL A 417 -20.51 -14.11 19.60
N ILE A 418 -21.38 -13.09 19.59
CA ILE A 418 -21.66 -12.31 18.38
C ILE A 418 -20.41 -11.55 17.97
N SER A 419 -19.80 -10.83 18.91
CA SER A 419 -18.56 -10.09 18.64
C SER A 419 -17.38 -11.01 18.32
N ALA A 420 -17.33 -12.20 18.91
CA ALA A 420 -16.33 -13.21 18.56
C ALA A 420 -16.49 -13.70 17.12
N ILE A 421 -17.73 -13.97 16.69
CA ILE A 421 -18.05 -14.37 15.32
C ILE A 421 -17.72 -13.23 14.34
N ASP A 422 -18.13 -12.00 14.64
CA ASP A 422 -17.85 -10.83 13.80
C ASP A 422 -16.34 -10.58 13.65
N LEU A 423 -15.56 -10.79 14.71
CA LEU A 423 -14.09 -10.71 14.66
C LEU A 423 -13.48 -11.83 13.81
N LEU A 424 -14.03 -13.05 13.86
CA LEU A 424 -13.59 -14.16 12.99
C LEU A 424 -13.92 -13.87 11.51
N ILE A 425 -15.11 -13.31 11.25
CA ILE A 425 -15.54 -12.88 9.91
C ILE A 425 -14.61 -11.79 9.38
N ALA A 426 -14.28 -10.78 10.18
CA ALA A 426 -13.34 -9.72 9.80
C ALA A 426 -11.93 -10.24 9.47
N LYS A 427 -11.54 -11.38 10.05
CA LYS A 427 -10.29 -12.10 9.74
C LYS A 427 -10.42 -13.08 8.56
N GLY A 428 -11.57 -13.15 7.91
CA GLY A 428 -11.88 -14.10 6.82
C GLY A 428 -12.00 -15.56 7.26
N GLN A 429 -12.08 -15.84 8.56
CA GLN A 429 -12.13 -17.20 9.12
C GLN A 429 -13.56 -17.72 9.22
N TRP A 430 -14.26 -17.78 8.08
CA TRP A 430 -15.69 -18.13 8.00
C TRP A 430 -16.03 -19.51 8.56
N ASP A 431 -15.23 -20.54 8.30
CA ASP A 431 -15.48 -21.89 8.86
C ASP A 431 -15.53 -21.88 10.39
N LYS A 432 -14.58 -21.20 11.04
CA LYS A 432 -14.55 -21.09 12.51
C LYS A 432 -15.70 -20.24 13.03
N ALA A 433 -16.07 -19.18 12.30
CA ALA A 433 -17.17 -18.30 12.65
C ALA A 433 -18.50 -19.06 12.65
N LEU A 434 -18.75 -19.85 11.60
CA LEU A 434 -19.96 -20.67 11.48
C LEU A 434 -19.96 -21.86 12.45
N ASP A 435 -18.80 -22.47 12.71
CA ASP A 435 -18.68 -23.51 13.73
C ASP A 435 -18.96 -22.97 15.15
N ALA A 436 -18.48 -21.77 15.47
CA ALA A 436 -18.80 -21.08 16.72
C ALA A 436 -20.31 -20.77 16.83
N ALA A 437 -20.93 -20.29 15.75
CA ALA A 437 -22.38 -20.08 15.69
C ALA A 437 -23.17 -21.39 15.88
N ARG A 438 -22.71 -22.49 15.26
CA ARG A 438 -23.32 -23.82 15.37
C ARG A 438 -23.24 -24.38 16.80
N GLN A 439 -22.14 -24.14 17.50
CA GLN A 439 -21.94 -24.58 18.89
C GLN A 439 -22.94 -23.95 19.87
N GLN A 440 -23.43 -22.74 19.59
CA GLN A 440 -24.45 -22.07 20.41
C GLN A 440 -25.83 -22.75 20.37
N LYS A 441 -26.05 -23.70 19.45
CA LYS A 441 -27.33 -24.40 19.26
C LYS A 441 -28.53 -23.45 19.02
N HIS A 442 -28.27 -22.20 18.65
CA HIS A 442 -29.27 -21.19 18.33
C HIS A 442 -29.39 -21.07 16.81
N LYS A 443 -30.31 -21.82 16.22
CA LYS A 443 -30.46 -21.95 14.76
C LYS A 443 -30.60 -20.60 14.02
N PRO A 444 -31.41 -19.62 14.48
CA PRO A 444 -31.52 -18.33 13.78
C PRO A 444 -30.20 -17.54 13.69
N LEU A 445 -29.28 -17.73 14.65
CA LEU A 445 -27.97 -17.06 14.61
C LEU A 445 -27.08 -17.69 13.53
N LEU A 446 -27.05 -19.02 13.46
CA LEU A 446 -26.34 -19.74 12.42
C LEU A 446 -26.91 -19.39 11.03
N ASP A 447 -28.23 -19.43 10.89
CA ASP A 447 -28.92 -19.11 9.63
C ASP A 447 -28.58 -17.70 9.13
N LYS A 448 -28.46 -16.71 10.03
CA LYS A 448 -28.03 -15.34 9.70
C LYS A 448 -26.61 -15.33 9.09
N TYR A 449 -25.64 -15.96 9.75
CA TYR A 449 -24.25 -15.93 9.29
C TYR A 449 -24.01 -16.81 8.06
N VAL A 450 -24.73 -17.92 7.91
CA VAL A 450 -24.71 -18.74 6.69
C VAL A 450 -25.25 -17.93 5.51
N ALA A 451 -26.37 -17.24 5.67
CA ALA A 451 -26.93 -16.38 4.63
C ALA A 451 -25.98 -15.23 4.26
N GLN A 452 -25.36 -14.60 5.26
CA GLN A 452 -24.37 -13.54 5.04
C GLN A 452 -23.16 -14.05 4.24
N TYR A 453 -22.59 -15.20 4.63
CA TYR A 453 -21.46 -15.77 3.92
C TYR A 453 -21.84 -16.20 2.50
N ALA A 454 -22.99 -16.85 2.33
CA ALA A 454 -23.49 -17.25 1.02
C ALA A 454 -23.73 -16.06 0.09
N ALA A 455 -24.23 -14.94 0.61
CA ALA A 455 -24.39 -13.70 -0.16
C ALA A 455 -23.03 -13.13 -0.61
N GLU A 456 -22.02 -13.13 0.26
CA GLU A 456 -20.66 -12.71 -0.08
C GLU A 456 -20.03 -13.60 -1.16
N LEU A 457 -20.16 -14.92 -1.01
CA LEU A 457 -19.66 -15.90 -2.00
C LEU A 457 -20.38 -15.77 -3.34
N LEU A 458 -21.70 -15.50 -3.33
CA LEU A 458 -22.48 -15.27 -4.54
C LEU A 458 -21.98 -14.03 -5.29
N ALA A 459 -21.70 -12.93 -4.56
CA ALA A 459 -21.16 -11.70 -5.11
C ALA A 459 -19.75 -11.89 -5.70
N GLN A 460 -18.92 -12.72 -5.07
CA GLN A 460 -17.57 -13.07 -5.55
C GLN A 460 -17.55 -14.16 -6.63
N ASN A 461 -18.71 -14.66 -7.06
CA ASN A 461 -18.84 -15.75 -8.04
C ASN A 461 -18.25 -17.11 -7.60
N HIS A 462 -18.12 -17.36 -6.29
CA HIS A 462 -17.64 -18.64 -5.74
C HIS A 462 -18.80 -19.61 -5.46
N ILE A 463 -19.46 -20.06 -6.52
CA ILE A 463 -20.70 -20.87 -6.44
C ILE A 463 -20.46 -22.22 -5.77
N ASP A 464 -19.39 -22.94 -6.14
CA ASP A 464 -19.10 -24.27 -5.59
C ASP A 464 -18.86 -24.24 -4.07
N LEU A 465 -18.17 -23.20 -3.58
CA LEU A 465 -17.92 -23.03 -2.16
C LEU A 465 -19.21 -22.71 -1.41
N MET A 466 -20.05 -21.85 -1.99
CA MET A 466 -21.35 -21.47 -1.42
C MET A 466 -22.28 -22.67 -1.29
N LEU A 467 -22.37 -23.53 -2.31
CA LEU A 467 -23.16 -24.75 -2.26
C LEU A 467 -22.63 -25.70 -1.16
N LYS A 468 -21.31 -25.88 -1.04
CA LYS A 468 -20.69 -26.67 0.04
C LYS A 468 -20.99 -26.12 1.44
N VAL A 469 -21.09 -24.80 1.60
CA VAL A 469 -21.49 -24.16 2.86
C VAL A 469 -22.91 -24.56 3.24
N PHE A 470 -23.85 -24.51 2.29
CA PHE A 470 -25.23 -24.97 2.54
C PHE A 470 -25.31 -26.47 2.82
N GLU A 471 -24.49 -27.30 2.17
CA GLU A 471 -24.43 -28.74 2.47
C GLU A 471 -23.91 -29.02 3.89
N LYS A 472 -22.92 -28.24 4.36
CA LYS A 472 -22.28 -28.43 5.67
C LYS A 472 -23.11 -27.88 6.84
N TYR A 473 -23.72 -26.70 6.67
CA TYR A 473 -24.41 -25.98 7.75
C TYR A 473 -25.94 -26.01 7.64
N GLY A 474 -26.48 -26.37 6.48
CA GLY A 474 -27.91 -26.42 6.19
C GLY A 474 -28.48 -25.08 5.71
N ALA A 475 -29.66 -25.16 5.10
CA ALA A 475 -30.44 -24.00 4.68
C ALA A 475 -31.52 -23.64 5.71
N SER A 476 -32.00 -22.39 5.64
CA SER A 476 -33.06 -21.87 6.49
C SER A 476 -34.39 -21.76 5.72
N SER A 477 -35.50 -22.04 6.40
CA SER A 477 -36.87 -21.77 5.95
C SER A 477 -37.30 -20.31 6.12
N ASN A 478 -36.43 -19.44 6.66
CA ASN A 478 -36.73 -18.02 6.88
C ASN A 478 -36.99 -17.29 5.55
N PRO A 479 -38.16 -16.64 5.38
CA PRO A 479 -38.48 -15.88 4.17
C PRO A 479 -37.48 -14.79 3.78
N ALA A 480 -36.75 -14.23 4.75
CA ALA A 480 -35.69 -13.25 4.48
C ALA A 480 -34.57 -13.79 3.56
N ASN A 481 -34.40 -15.12 3.52
CA ASN A 481 -33.37 -15.78 2.71
C ASN A 481 -33.87 -16.21 1.32
N PHE A 482 -35.17 -16.07 1.01
CA PHE A 482 -35.71 -16.56 -0.26
C PHE A 482 -35.16 -15.82 -1.48
N ASN A 483 -34.91 -14.51 -1.35
CA ASN A 483 -34.28 -13.73 -2.40
C ASN A 483 -32.85 -14.21 -2.68
N LEU A 484 -32.12 -14.67 -1.65
CA LEU A 484 -30.80 -15.26 -1.81
C LEU A 484 -30.89 -16.59 -2.58
N TYR A 485 -31.82 -17.48 -2.22
CA TYR A 485 -32.01 -18.74 -2.95
C TYR A 485 -32.41 -18.51 -4.41
N LYS A 486 -33.31 -17.54 -4.66
CA LYS A 486 -33.68 -17.14 -6.02
C LYS A 486 -32.46 -16.62 -6.80
N ALA A 487 -31.66 -15.73 -6.22
CA ALA A 487 -30.45 -15.22 -6.88
C ALA A 487 -29.41 -16.33 -7.16
N ILE A 488 -29.31 -17.33 -6.29
CA ILE A 488 -28.47 -18.53 -6.53
C ILE A 488 -29.00 -19.32 -7.72
N LEU A 489 -30.31 -19.56 -7.75
CA LEU A 489 -30.96 -20.26 -8.86
C LEU A 489 -30.73 -19.52 -10.17
N ASP A 490 -31.15 -18.25 -10.25
CA ASP A 490 -31.08 -17.38 -11.44
C ASP A 490 -29.67 -17.41 -12.04
N LYS A 491 -28.64 -17.30 -11.18
CA LYS A 491 -27.24 -17.33 -11.59
C LYS A 491 -26.79 -18.68 -12.18
N ILE A 492 -27.29 -19.79 -11.67
CA ILE A 492 -26.91 -21.14 -12.12
C ILE A 492 -27.68 -21.52 -13.39
N VAL A 493 -28.96 -21.15 -13.47
CA VAL A 493 -29.78 -21.42 -14.67
C VAL A 493 -29.50 -20.46 -15.82
N ALA A 494 -28.87 -19.30 -15.57
CA ALA A 494 -28.38 -18.43 -16.63
C ALA A 494 -27.05 -18.90 -17.25
N GLN A 495 -26.29 -19.79 -16.58
CA GLN A 495 -25.01 -20.27 -17.11
C GLN A 495 -25.20 -21.25 -18.27
N SER A 496 -24.38 -21.09 -19.30
CA SER A 496 -24.17 -22.06 -20.37
C SER A 496 -22.97 -22.94 -20.04
N PHE A 497 -23.14 -24.26 -20.10
CA PHE A 497 -22.08 -25.23 -19.84
C PHE A 497 -21.66 -25.92 -21.12
N SER A 498 -20.35 -26.08 -21.34
CA SER A 498 -19.84 -26.85 -22.49
C SER A 498 -19.89 -28.36 -22.24
N ILE A 499 -19.95 -28.78 -20.96
CA ILE A 499 -19.91 -30.18 -20.55
C ILE A 499 -21.17 -30.50 -19.72
N PRO A 500 -22.01 -31.46 -20.15
CA PRO A 500 -23.24 -31.82 -19.42
C PRO A 500 -22.99 -32.23 -17.96
N SER A 501 -21.85 -32.86 -17.66
CA SER A 501 -21.55 -33.29 -16.29
C SER A 501 -21.30 -32.15 -15.30
N GLU A 502 -20.77 -31.03 -15.77
CA GLU A 502 -20.58 -29.82 -14.95
C GLU A 502 -21.92 -29.13 -14.68
N GLU A 503 -22.78 -29.05 -15.70
CA GLU A 503 -24.16 -28.57 -15.56
C GLU A 503 -24.93 -29.41 -14.55
N TYR A 504 -24.85 -30.75 -14.69
CA TYR A 504 -25.49 -31.67 -13.76
C TYR A 504 -25.01 -31.45 -12.32
N ALA A 505 -23.70 -31.31 -12.12
CA ALA A 505 -23.13 -31.12 -10.78
C ALA A 505 -23.76 -29.91 -10.10
N GLN A 506 -23.73 -28.73 -10.73
CA GLN A 506 -24.31 -27.51 -10.15
C GLN A 506 -25.83 -27.63 -9.94
N LEU A 507 -26.58 -28.09 -10.96
CA LEU A 507 -28.03 -28.23 -10.87
C LEU A 507 -28.44 -29.21 -9.75
N SER A 508 -27.69 -30.30 -9.56
CA SER A 508 -27.99 -31.30 -8.51
C SER A 508 -27.82 -30.73 -7.11
N HIS A 509 -26.80 -29.89 -6.88
CA HIS A 509 -26.59 -29.22 -5.60
C HIS A 509 -27.69 -28.19 -5.31
N VAL A 510 -28.09 -27.40 -6.31
CA VAL A 510 -29.20 -26.43 -6.16
C VAL A 510 -30.53 -27.16 -5.94
N ARG A 511 -30.80 -28.23 -6.69
CA ARG A 511 -31.98 -29.09 -6.46
C ARG A 511 -32.03 -29.58 -5.03
N ASN A 512 -30.90 -30.06 -4.49
CA ASN A 512 -30.83 -30.55 -3.11
C ASN A 512 -31.02 -29.41 -2.09
N LEU A 513 -30.47 -28.22 -2.36
CA LEU A 513 -30.67 -27.01 -1.54
C LEU A 513 -32.16 -26.64 -1.48
N PHE A 514 -32.81 -26.45 -2.64
CA PHE A 514 -34.23 -26.12 -2.71
C PHE A 514 -35.11 -27.21 -2.09
N PHE A 515 -34.76 -28.49 -2.28
CA PHE A 515 -35.45 -29.60 -1.63
C PHE A 515 -35.32 -29.54 -0.11
N SER A 516 -34.14 -29.22 0.44
CA SER A 516 -33.96 -29.09 1.88
C SER A 516 -34.81 -27.96 2.49
N VAL A 517 -34.96 -26.84 1.76
CA VAL A 517 -35.84 -25.73 2.18
C VAL A 517 -37.30 -26.15 2.07
N TYR A 518 -37.69 -26.81 0.98
CA TYR A 518 -39.02 -27.38 0.80
C TYR A 518 -39.40 -28.32 1.96
N GLU A 519 -38.53 -29.26 2.35
CA GLU A 519 -38.77 -30.16 3.48
C GLU A 519 -39.01 -29.41 4.81
N LEU A 520 -38.29 -28.31 5.04
CA LEU A 520 -38.51 -27.48 6.22
C LEU A 520 -39.86 -26.76 6.15
N LEU A 521 -40.22 -26.20 5.00
CA LEU A 521 -41.49 -25.50 4.80
C LEU A 521 -42.70 -26.44 4.89
N VAL A 522 -42.57 -27.69 4.45
CA VAL A 522 -43.59 -28.74 4.64
C VAL A 522 -43.78 -29.04 6.13
N LYS A 523 -42.69 -29.19 6.89
CA LYS A 523 -42.75 -29.43 8.35
C LYS A 523 -43.36 -28.25 9.11
N GLU A 524 -43.14 -27.03 8.63
CA GLU A 524 -43.68 -25.79 9.20
C GLU A 524 -45.11 -25.48 8.69
N ASN A 525 -45.64 -26.27 7.75
CA ASN A 525 -46.92 -26.04 7.07
C ASN A 525 -47.04 -24.61 6.49
N SER A 526 -45.96 -24.11 5.90
CA SER A 526 -45.90 -22.78 5.29
C SER A 526 -46.50 -22.79 3.88
N GLU A 527 -47.28 -21.77 3.53
CA GLU A 527 -47.81 -21.56 2.17
C GLU A 527 -46.69 -21.44 1.12
N SER A 528 -45.50 -20.97 1.53
CA SER A 528 -44.33 -20.88 0.65
C SER A 528 -43.84 -22.25 0.16
N ARG A 529 -44.30 -23.36 0.76
CA ARG A 529 -43.99 -24.71 0.27
C ARG A 529 -44.40 -24.91 -1.18
N HIS A 530 -45.49 -24.29 -1.63
CA HIS A 530 -46.03 -24.48 -2.98
C HIS A 530 -45.11 -23.93 -4.07
N ILE A 531 -44.50 -22.75 -3.84
CA ILE A 531 -43.53 -22.20 -4.79
C ILE A 531 -42.21 -22.97 -4.78
N PHE A 532 -41.74 -23.41 -3.61
CA PHE A 532 -40.55 -24.25 -3.50
C PHE A 532 -40.76 -25.64 -4.11
N GLU A 533 -41.94 -26.22 -3.99
CA GLU A 533 -42.31 -27.45 -4.69
C GLU A 533 -42.14 -27.29 -6.20
N ARG A 534 -42.68 -26.21 -6.78
CA ARG A 534 -42.49 -25.91 -8.22
C ARG A 534 -41.01 -25.77 -8.60
N TYR A 535 -40.20 -25.09 -7.79
CA TYR A 535 -38.74 -25.00 -8.02
C TYR A 535 -38.07 -26.38 -7.99
N VAL A 536 -38.40 -27.22 -7.01
CA VAL A 536 -37.82 -28.57 -6.89
C VAL A 536 -38.22 -29.42 -8.09
N HIS A 537 -39.47 -29.34 -8.57
CA HIS A 537 -39.90 -30.01 -9.79
C HIS A 537 -39.13 -29.55 -11.03
N ALA A 538 -39.02 -28.23 -11.24
CA ALA A 538 -38.27 -27.66 -12.37
C ALA A 538 -36.80 -28.13 -12.35
N LEU A 539 -36.12 -27.95 -11.21
CA LEU A 539 -34.73 -28.37 -11.02
C LEU A 539 -34.56 -29.88 -11.16
N HIS A 540 -35.51 -30.68 -10.67
CA HIS A 540 -35.48 -32.12 -10.84
C HIS A 540 -35.53 -32.50 -12.32
N LEU A 541 -36.47 -31.94 -13.08
CA LEU A 541 -36.61 -32.18 -14.53
C LEU A 541 -35.36 -31.73 -15.31
N MET A 542 -34.75 -30.60 -14.95
CA MET A 542 -33.47 -30.17 -15.52
C MET A 542 -32.34 -31.17 -15.21
N THR A 543 -32.23 -31.62 -13.95
CA THR A 543 -31.18 -32.57 -13.54
C THR A 543 -31.32 -33.94 -14.19
N ILE A 544 -32.53 -34.51 -14.26
CA ILE A 544 -32.75 -35.82 -14.90
C ILE A 544 -32.53 -35.74 -16.42
N ARG A 545 -32.94 -34.64 -17.06
CA ARG A 545 -32.65 -34.39 -18.48
C ARG A 545 -31.14 -34.37 -18.73
N CYS A 546 -30.41 -33.58 -17.94
CA CYS A 546 -28.97 -33.44 -18.03
C CYS A 546 -28.23 -34.78 -17.78
N ALA A 547 -28.67 -35.56 -16.77
CA ALA A 547 -28.11 -36.89 -16.48
C ALA A 547 -28.31 -37.91 -17.62
N MET A 548 -29.27 -37.66 -18.51
CA MET A 548 -29.60 -38.52 -19.64
C MET A 548 -29.02 -38.04 -20.97
N GLU A 549 -28.33 -36.89 -20.98
CA GLU A 549 -27.84 -36.23 -22.20
C GLU A 549 -26.83 -37.12 -22.96
N ASP A 550 -25.94 -37.79 -22.23
CA ASP A 550 -24.91 -38.68 -22.78
C ASP A 550 -25.47 -40.03 -23.30
N ILE A 551 -26.72 -40.37 -22.97
CA ILE A 551 -27.36 -41.63 -23.40
C ILE A 551 -28.11 -41.40 -24.72
N GLN A 552 -27.54 -41.90 -25.81
CA GLN A 552 -28.05 -41.76 -27.18
C GLN A 552 -28.97 -42.91 -27.63
N THR A 553 -29.87 -43.37 -26.75
CA THR A 553 -30.91 -44.36 -27.12
C THR A 553 -32.22 -43.65 -27.49
N THR A 554 -33.04 -44.26 -28.36
CA THR A 554 -34.35 -43.70 -28.74
C THR A 554 -35.25 -43.48 -27.53
N ASP A 555 -35.23 -44.39 -26.55
CA ASP A 555 -36.00 -44.21 -25.31
C ASP A 555 -35.48 -43.06 -24.45
N SER A 556 -34.15 -42.85 -24.38
CA SER A 556 -33.55 -41.71 -23.67
C SER A 556 -33.90 -40.38 -24.34
N GLN A 557 -33.76 -40.30 -25.67
CA GLN A 557 -34.15 -39.12 -26.45
C GLN A 557 -35.63 -38.78 -26.26
N ARG A 558 -36.51 -39.79 -26.22
CA ARG A 558 -37.93 -39.60 -25.93
C ARG A 558 -38.18 -39.04 -24.54
N LEU A 559 -37.49 -39.55 -23.52
CA LEU A 559 -37.63 -39.02 -22.16
C LEU A 559 -37.11 -37.57 -22.07
N ARG A 560 -35.96 -37.26 -22.68
CA ARG A 560 -35.41 -35.89 -22.75
C ARG A 560 -36.32 -34.91 -23.49
N LEU A 561 -36.96 -35.34 -24.56
CA LEU A 561 -37.98 -34.57 -25.26
C LEU A 561 -39.13 -34.20 -24.32
N GLN A 562 -39.71 -35.19 -23.63
CA GLN A 562 -40.82 -34.95 -22.71
C GLN A 562 -40.41 -34.07 -21.51
N GLN A 563 -39.21 -34.26 -20.98
CA GLN A 563 -38.66 -33.41 -19.93
C GLN A 563 -38.51 -31.96 -20.42
N SER A 564 -37.94 -31.76 -21.61
CA SER A 564 -37.72 -30.43 -22.20
C SER A 564 -39.04 -29.70 -22.46
N ILE A 565 -40.05 -30.40 -23.00
CA ILE A 565 -41.38 -29.81 -23.22
C ILE A 565 -42.07 -29.49 -21.89
N SER A 566 -41.93 -30.32 -20.86
CA SER A 566 -42.53 -30.06 -19.54
C SER A 566 -41.89 -28.86 -18.84
N LEU A 567 -40.61 -28.58 -19.10
CA LEU A 567 -39.89 -27.44 -18.53
C LEU A 567 -40.48 -26.09 -18.97
N LEU A 568 -41.22 -26.03 -20.09
CA LEU A 568 -41.93 -24.82 -20.53
C LEU A 568 -42.93 -24.31 -19.47
N ARG A 569 -43.51 -25.21 -18.66
CA ARG A 569 -44.45 -24.85 -17.57
C ARG A 569 -43.79 -24.11 -16.39
N TYR A 570 -42.47 -24.07 -16.37
CA TYR A 570 -41.68 -23.41 -15.32
C TYR A 570 -40.94 -22.19 -15.86
N SER A 571 -41.29 -21.68 -17.05
CA SER A 571 -40.68 -20.51 -17.68
C SER A 571 -40.86 -19.20 -16.89
N ASP A 572 -41.75 -19.17 -15.89
CA ASP A 572 -41.85 -18.09 -14.90
C ASP A 572 -40.80 -18.19 -13.77
N LEU A 573 -40.17 -19.36 -13.61
CA LEU A 573 -39.19 -19.67 -12.56
C LEU A 573 -37.75 -19.84 -13.07
N ILE A 574 -37.59 -20.25 -14.32
CA ILE A 574 -36.31 -20.46 -15.00
C ILE A 574 -36.32 -19.75 -16.37
N PRO A 575 -35.16 -19.37 -16.93
CA PRO A 575 -35.08 -18.57 -18.14
C PRO A 575 -35.90 -19.15 -19.29
N ALA A 576 -36.86 -18.36 -19.78
CA ALA A 576 -37.80 -18.77 -20.81
C ALA A 576 -37.08 -19.11 -22.12
N ASP A 577 -36.16 -18.25 -22.56
CA ASP A 577 -35.36 -18.45 -23.77
C ASP A 577 -34.62 -19.81 -23.75
N ARG A 578 -34.01 -20.17 -22.62
CA ARG A 578 -33.36 -21.48 -22.43
C ARG A 578 -34.32 -22.64 -22.62
N VAL A 579 -35.47 -22.63 -21.93
CA VAL A 579 -36.40 -23.78 -21.98
C VAL A 579 -37.10 -23.90 -23.33
N PHE A 580 -37.45 -22.79 -23.97
CA PHE A 580 -38.03 -22.78 -25.31
C PHE A 580 -37.03 -23.26 -26.36
N TYR A 581 -35.77 -22.81 -26.29
CA TYR A 581 -34.69 -23.31 -27.13
C TYR A 581 -34.50 -24.83 -26.96
N GLN A 582 -34.33 -25.30 -25.71
CA GLN A 582 -34.08 -26.71 -25.44
C GLN A 582 -35.25 -27.62 -25.87
N ALA A 583 -36.50 -27.19 -25.61
CA ALA A 583 -37.70 -27.91 -26.06
C ALA A 583 -37.83 -27.92 -27.59
N GLY A 584 -37.54 -26.79 -28.23
CA GLY A 584 -37.55 -26.64 -29.68
C GLY A 584 -36.53 -27.53 -30.38
N ILE A 585 -35.28 -27.56 -29.90
CA ILE A 585 -34.23 -28.46 -30.40
C ILE A 585 -34.61 -29.92 -30.20
N ALA A 586 -35.07 -30.30 -29.00
CA ALA A 586 -35.47 -31.68 -28.75
C ALA A 586 -36.61 -32.11 -29.68
N ALA A 587 -37.58 -31.23 -29.94
CA ALA A 587 -38.68 -31.49 -30.87
C ALA A 587 -38.20 -31.57 -32.34
N LYS A 588 -37.23 -30.72 -32.72
CA LYS A 588 -36.59 -30.74 -34.04
C LYS A 588 -35.88 -32.07 -34.29
N ASP A 589 -35.12 -32.54 -33.30
CA ASP A 589 -34.38 -33.82 -33.36
C ASP A 589 -35.31 -35.03 -33.39
N ALA A 590 -36.44 -34.97 -32.68
CA ALA A 590 -37.45 -36.03 -32.71
C ALA A 590 -38.12 -36.17 -34.08
N GLY A 591 -38.25 -35.06 -34.83
CA GLY A 591 -38.79 -35.03 -36.18
C GLY A 591 -40.23 -35.56 -36.28
N GLY A 592 -40.65 -35.88 -37.51
CA GLY A 592 -41.99 -36.42 -37.79
C GLY A 592 -43.11 -35.54 -37.23
N ASP A 593 -43.97 -36.12 -36.40
CA ASP A 593 -45.11 -35.44 -35.78
C ASP A 593 -44.72 -34.31 -34.80
N TYR A 594 -43.43 -34.13 -34.48
CA TYR A 594 -42.94 -33.04 -33.63
C TYR A 594 -42.38 -31.85 -34.42
N ALA A 595 -42.19 -31.98 -35.75
CA ALA A 595 -41.67 -30.88 -36.57
C ALA A 595 -42.52 -29.60 -36.50
N PRO A 596 -43.88 -29.66 -36.50
CA PRO A 596 -44.75 -28.50 -36.27
C PRO A 596 -44.50 -27.80 -34.92
N LEU A 597 -44.34 -28.60 -33.86
CA LEU A 597 -44.09 -28.10 -32.51
C LEU A 597 -42.69 -27.48 -32.41
N ALA A 598 -41.68 -28.10 -33.04
CA ALA A 598 -40.33 -27.58 -33.11
C ALA A 598 -40.28 -26.19 -33.74
N PHE A 599 -40.98 -26.02 -34.87
CA PHE A 599 -41.11 -24.72 -35.52
C PHE A 599 -41.74 -23.68 -34.60
N LEU A 600 -42.87 -24.02 -33.96
CA LEU A 600 -43.56 -23.10 -33.06
C LEU A 600 -42.68 -22.66 -31.88
N LEU A 601 -42.02 -23.62 -31.21
CA LEU A 601 -41.18 -23.35 -30.05
C LEU A 601 -39.92 -22.54 -30.40
N LEU A 602 -39.26 -22.87 -31.52
CA LEU A 602 -38.07 -22.15 -31.96
C LEU A 602 -38.40 -20.75 -32.48
N ASN A 603 -39.56 -20.56 -33.11
CA ASN A 603 -40.02 -19.21 -33.48
C ASN A 603 -40.28 -18.36 -32.22
N HIS A 604 -40.98 -18.91 -31.23
CA HIS A 604 -41.22 -18.21 -29.97
C HIS A 604 -39.92 -17.94 -29.19
N TYR A 605 -38.93 -18.83 -29.27
CA TYR A 605 -37.59 -18.56 -28.76
C TYR A 605 -36.93 -17.34 -29.43
N LEU A 606 -37.09 -17.14 -30.75
CA LEU A 606 -36.57 -15.95 -31.43
C LEU A 606 -37.28 -14.69 -30.93
N ASP A 607 -38.61 -14.73 -30.78
CA ASP A 607 -39.39 -13.62 -30.22
C ASP A 607 -38.92 -13.27 -28.79
N LEU A 608 -38.58 -14.28 -27.98
CA LEU A 608 -38.00 -14.10 -26.65
C LEU A 608 -36.61 -13.47 -26.68
N VAL A 609 -35.74 -13.85 -27.63
CA VAL A 609 -34.40 -13.25 -27.78
C VAL A 609 -34.51 -11.79 -28.20
N ASP A 610 -35.39 -11.47 -29.16
CA ASP A 610 -35.65 -10.10 -29.58
C ASP A 610 -36.17 -9.26 -28.40
N ALA A 611 -37.07 -9.82 -27.58
CA ALA A 611 -37.57 -9.17 -26.38
C ALA A 611 -36.49 -8.96 -25.30
N ILE A 612 -35.53 -9.89 -25.15
CA ILE A 612 -34.39 -9.75 -24.26
C ILE A 612 -33.48 -8.60 -24.72
N ASP A 613 -33.16 -8.55 -26.01
CA ASP A 613 -32.30 -7.52 -26.59
C ASP A 613 -32.93 -6.11 -26.52
N GLU A 614 -34.25 -6.01 -26.68
CA GLU A 614 -34.99 -4.75 -26.54
C GLU A 614 -35.37 -4.40 -25.09
N GLY A 615 -35.30 -5.38 -24.17
CA GLY A 615 -35.70 -5.23 -22.77
C GLY A 615 -37.22 -5.05 -22.58
N ASP A 616 -38.04 -5.54 -23.51
CA ASP A 616 -39.49 -5.36 -23.52
C ASP A 616 -40.22 -6.70 -23.70
N ALA A 617 -40.77 -7.23 -22.60
CA ALA A 617 -41.51 -8.49 -22.60
C ALA A 617 -42.83 -8.43 -23.38
N SER A 618 -43.35 -7.23 -23.70
CA SER A 618 -44.60 -7.08 -24.45
C SER A 618 -44.49 -7.42 -25.94
N LEU A 619 -43.27 -7.60 -26.43
CA LEU A 619 -42.97 -7.99 -27.81
C LEU A 619 -43.25 -9.47 -28.08
N VAL A 620 -43.35 -10.29 -27.03
CA VAL A 620 -43.52 -11.74 -27.15
C VAL A 620 -45.00 -12.11 -27.24
N ASP A 621 -45.42 -12.75 -28.33
CA ASP A 621 -46.78 -13.25 -28.50
C ASP A 621 -46.94 -14.67 -27.93
N TYR A 622 -47.79 -14.81 -26.91
CA TYR A 622 -48.14 -16.08 -26.26
C TYR A 622 -49.46 -16.69 -26.75
N SER A 623 -50.13 -16.09 -27.74
CA SER A 623 -51.44 -16.53 -28.23
C SER A 623 -51.47 -18.00 -28.65
N ALA A 624 -50.36 -18.50 -29.20
CA ALA A 624 -50.23 -19.90 -29.62
C ALA A 624 -50.26 -20.92 -28.47
N PHE A 625 -50.05 -20.47 -27.22
CA PHE A 625 -50.04 -21.29 -26.01
C PHE A 625 -51.28 -21.08 -25.14
N GLU A 626 -52.29 -20.32 -25.61
CA GLU A 626 -53.57 -20.18 -24.91
C GLU A 626 -54.22 -21.55 -24.66
N GLY A 627 -54.75 -21.73 -23.45
CA GLY A 627 -55.36 -23.00 -23.02
C GLY A 627 -54.36 -24.08 -22.60
N THR A 628 -53.07 -23.77 -22.55
CA THR A 628 -52.04 -24.59 -21.90
C THR A 628 -51.74 -24.07 -20.48
N ASP A 629 -50.90 -24.81 -19.77
CA ASP A 629 -50.33 -24.47 -18.46
C ASP A 629 -48.92 -23.85 -18.58
N ILE A 630 -48.57 -23.33 -19.76
CA ILE A 630 -47.34 -22.57 -19.99
C ILE A 630 -47.59 -21.10 -19.57
N PRO A 631 -46.78 -20.53 -18.67
CA PRO A 631 -46.89 -19.13 -18.27
C PRO A 631 -46.74 -18.16 -19.46
N ALA A 632 -47.63 -17.15 -19.53
CA ALA A 632 -47.52 -16.05 -20.50
C ALA A 632 -46.74 -14.85 -19.94
N GLU A 633 -46.63 -14.73 -18.62
CA GLU A 633 -45.83 -13.70 -17.96
C GLU A 633 -44.54 -14.33 -17.44
N VAL A 634 -43.43 -14.09 -18.14
CA VAL A 634 -42.11 -14.63 -17.79
C VAL A 634 -41.11 -13.50 -17.53
N PRO A 635 -40.16 -13.69 -16.58
CA PRO A 635 -39.08 -12.73 -16.38
C PRO A 635 -38.06 -12.82 -17.52
N LEU A 636 -37.67 -11.66 -18.08
CA LEU A 636 -36.60 -11.60 -19.08
C LEU A 636 -35.22 -11.65 -18.39
N PRO A 637 -34.28 -12.50 -18.86
CA PRO A 637 -32.89 -12.48 -18.40
C PRO A 637 -32.13 -11.23 -18.90
N GLU A 638 -30.95 -10.98 -18.33
CA GLU A 638 -30.09 -9.84 -18.73
C GLU A 638 -29.43 -10.02 -20.10
N SER A 639 -29.24 -11.27 -20.53
CA SER A 639 -28.64 -11.62 -21.81
C SER A 639 -29.22 -12.95 -22.32
N PRO A 640 -29.27 -13.18 -23.64
CA PRO A 640 -29.69 -14.46 -24.20
C PRO A 640 -28.82 -15.63 -23.70
N TRP A 641 -29.43 -16.80 -23.48
CA TRP A 641 -28.76 -17.98 -22.94
C TRP A 641 -27.79 -18.65 -23.92
N VAL A 642 -28.03 -18.51 -25.22
CA VAL A 642 -27.19 -19.10 -26.28
C VAL A 642 -26.38 -18.02 -26.99
N GLU A 643 -25.17 -18.35 -27.45
CA GLU A 643 -24.33 -17.47 -28.25
C GLU A 643 -24.99 -17.07 -29.58
N SER A 644 -24.64 -15.88 -30.08
CA SER A 644 -25.21 -15.30 -31.30
C SER A 644 -25.05 -16.16 -32.55
N SER A 645 -24.01 -17.00 -32.63
CA SER A 645 -23.80 -17.93 -33.76
C SER A 645 -24.93 -18.95 -33.87
N VAL A 646 -25.30 -19.58 -32.75
CA VAL A 646 -26.38 -20.56 -32.69
C VAL A 646 -27.72 -19.87 -32.91
N HIS A 647 -27.89 -18.64 -32.38
CA HIS A 647 -29.10 -17.85 -32.64
C HIS A 647 -29.34 -17.65 -34.15
N GLU A 648 -28.31 -17.28 -34.91
CA GLU A 648 -28.40 -17.14 -36.37
C GLU A 648 -28.70 -18.48 -37.06
N GLU A 649 -28.15 -19.60 -36.61
CA GLU A 649 -28.48 -20.93 -37.14
C GLU A 649 -29.97 -21.29 -36.94
N ILE A 650 -30.53 -20.96 -35.77
CA ILE A 650 -31.96 -21.16 -35.50
C ILE A 650 -32.80 -20.24 -36.37
N LYS A 651 -32.41 -18.98 -36.51
CA LYS A 651 -33.09 -18.00 -37.36
C LYS A 651 -33.12 -18.44 -38.82
N GLU A 652 -31.99 -18.89 -39.37
CA GLU A 652 -31.93 -19.45 -40.73
C GLU A 652 -32.84 -20.67 -40.88
N TRP A 653 -32.86 -21.57 -39.89
CA TRP A 653 -33.73 -22.75 -39.92
C TRP A 653 -35.22 -22.40 -39.84
N VAL A 654 -35.62 -21.46 -38.99
CA VAL A 654 -37.01 -20.99 -38.87
C VAL A 654 -37.43 -20.27 -40.16
N LEU A 655 -36.57 -19.44 -40.75
CA LEU A 655 -36.84 -18.78 -42.04
C LEU A 655 -37.00 -19.80 -43.18
N ALA A 656 -36.11 -20.78 -43.27
CA ALA A 656 -36.20 -21.84 -44.29
C ALA A 656 -37.49 -22.65 -44.14
N THR A 657 -37.85 -23.04 -42.91
CA THR A 657 -39.06 -23.80 -42.63
C THR A 657 -40.33 -22.97 -42.85
N SER A 658 -40.28 -21.64 -42.69
CA SER A 658 -41.40 -20.74 -42.95
C SER A 658 -41.75 -20.60 -44.43
N VAL A 659 -40.79 -20.84 -45.34
CA VAL A 659 -40.99 -20.76 -46.80
C VAL A 659 -41.66 -22.03 -47.35
N ASP A 660 -41.56 -23.16 -46.63
CA ASP A 660 -42.29 -24.38 -46.96
C ASP A 660 -43.77 -24.26 -46.55
N ASP A 661 -44.67 -24.03 -47.51
CA ASP A 661 -46.14 -23.89 -47.37
C ASP A 661 -46.85 -25.08 -46.64
N GLY A 662 -46.12 -26.13 -46.27
CA GLY A 662 -46.61 -27.32 -45.56
C GLY A 662 -46.38 -27.34 -44.05
N ALA A 663 -45.68 -26.35 -43.46
CA ALA A 663 -45.41 -26.31 -42.03
C ALA A 663 -46.69 -25.94 -41.24
N SER A 664 -47.36 -26.95 -40.67
CA SER A 664 -48.44 -26.70 -39.70
C SER A 664 -47.85 -26.05 -38.44
N ARG A 665 -48.57 -25.07 -37.88
CA ARG A 665 -48.09 -24.25 -36.74
C ARG A 665 -48.86 -24.57 -35.47
N ASN A 666 -49.06 -25.86 -35.22
CA ASN A 666 -50.00 -26.33 -34.21
C ASN A 666 -49.28 -26.99 -33.04
N LEU A 667 -49.79 -26.77 -31.83
CA LEU A 667 -49.44 -27.56 -30.66
C LEU A 667 -49.73 -29.04 -30.92
N LYS A 668 -48.88 -29.90 -30.35
CA LYS A 668 -49.07 -31.34 -30.40
C LYS A 668 -50.13 -31.75 -29.37
N LEU A 669 -51.30 -32.16 -29.85
CA LEU A 669 -52.41 -32.56 -29.00
C LEU A 669 -52.39 -34.06 -28.69
N ASP A 670 -52.77 -34.42 -27.47
CA ASP A 670 -52.95 -35.81 -27.06
C ASP A 670 -54.41 -36.27 -27.19
N SER A 671 -54.72 -37.48 -26.67
CA SER A 671 -56.07 -38.04 -26.71
C SER A 671 -57.13 -37.23 -25.95
N ARG A 672 -56.73 -36.26 -25.10
CA ARG A 672 -57.63 -35.33 -24.40
C ARG A 672 -57.99 -34.12 -25.26
N GLY A 673 -57.34 -33.94 -26.40
CA GLY A 673 -57.45 -32.72 -27.22
C GLY A 673 -56.75 -31.51 -26.59
N LEU A 674 -55.89 -31.73 -25.59
CA LEU A 674 -55.05 -30.73 -24.95
C LEU A 674 -53.61 -30.88 -25.44
N PHE A 675 -52.79 -29.84 -25.27
CA PHE A 675 -51.35 -29.97 -25.47
C PHE A 675 -50.81 -31.10 -24.59
N GLU A 676 -50.01 -31.98 -25.18
CA GLU A 676 -49.68 -33.28 -24.59
C GLU A 676 -48.96 -33.20 -23.23
N ALA A 677 -48.26 -32.09 -22.96
CA ALA A 677 -47.58 -31.86 -21.69
C ALA A 677 -48.46 -31.16 -20.63
N THR A 678 -49.68 -30.76 -20.95
CA THR A 678 -50.53 -30.00 -20.02
C THR A 678 -51.07 -30.88 -18.90
N ILE A 679 -50.71 -30.53 -17.66
CA ILE A 679 -51.11 -31.20 -16.42
C ILE A 679 -52.28 -30.52 -15.72
N GLU A 680 -52.61 -29.28 -16.07
CA GLU A 680 -53.76 -28.57 -15.51
C GLU A 680 -54.48 -27.77 -16.60
N ALA A 681 -55.76 -28.06 -16.82
CA ALA A 681 -56.59 -27.34 -17.77
C ALA A 681 -58.08 -27.50 -17.40
N ASN A 682 -58.88 -26.48 -17.69
CA ASN A 682 -60.34 -26.51 -17.49
C ASN A 682 -60.79 -26.91 -16.06
N GLY A 683 -59.99 -26.54 -15.04
CA GLY A 683 -60.26 -26.88 -13.63
C GLY A 683 -59.98 -28.35 -13.26
N GLN A 684 -59.39 -29.14 -14.17
CA GLN A 684 -58.93 -30.49 -13.91
C GLN A 684 -57.41 -30.54 -13.85
N LYS A 685 -56.88 -31.24 -12.84
CA LYS A 685 -55.45 -31.47 -12.65
C LYS A 685 -55.14 -32.96 -12.77
N TRP A 686 -54.16 -33.29 -13.60
CA TRP A 686 -53.62 -34.63 -13.76
C TRP A 686 -52.33 -34.80 -12.95
N PRO A 687 -52.09 -35.98 -12.36
CA PRO A 687 -50.83 -36.26 -11.67
C PRO A 687 -49.64 -36.09 -12.62
N GLU A 688 -48.62 -35.37 -12.18
CA GLU A 688 -47.39 -35.16 -12.93
C GLU A 688 -46.48 -36.39 -12.80
N CYS A 689 -45.93 -36.86 -13.93
CA CYS A 689 -44.94 -37.93 -13.93
C CYS A 689 -43.57 -37.40 -13.51
N ILE A 690 -43.05 -37.81 -12.36
CA ILE A 690 -41.77 -37.36 -11.81
C ILE A 690 -40.57 -37.55 -12.76
N ILE A 691 -40.62 -38.53 -13.66
CA ILE A 691 -39.56 -38.80 -14.65
C ILE A 691 -39.56 -37.79 -15.81
N THR A 692 -40.74 -37.32 -16.22
CA THR A 692 -40.89 -36.60 -17.51
C THR A 692 -41.60 -35.27 -17.41
N GLY A 693 -42.29 -35.00 -16.31
CA GLY A 693 -43.21 -33.89 -16.15
C GLY A 693 -44.55 -34.07 -16.89
N TYR A 694 -44.74 -35.12 -17.69
CA TYR A 694 -45.99 -35.28 -18.45
C TYR A 694 -47.17 -35.68 -17.54
N PRO A 695 -48.41 -35.35 -17.94
CA PRO A 695 -49.62 -35.82 -17.26
C PRO A 695 -49.74 -37.34 -17.37
N ILE A 696 -49.99 -38.00 -16.24
CA ILE A 696 -50.21 -39.45 -16.21
C ILE A 696 -51.65 -39.74 -16.66
N THR A 697 -51.80 -40.21 -17.90
CA THR A 697 -53.09 -40.53 -18.52
C THR A 697 -53.37 -42.03 -18.64
N ARG A 698 -52.36 -42.87 -18.38
CA ARG A 698 -52.44 -44.34 -18.50
C ARG A 698 -52.25 -45.03 -17.16
N THR A 699 -51.12 -45.72 -16.97
CA THR A 699 -50.86 -46.55 -15.80
C THR A 699 -49.96 -45.80 -14.84
N ARG A 700 -50.56 -45.35 -13.73
CA ARG A 700 -49.88 -44.65 -12.64
C ARG A 700 -49.16 -45.65 -11.72
N VAL A 701 -47.92 -45.33 -11.37
CA VAL A 701 -47.18 -45.95 -10.28
C VAL A 701 -46.92 -44.88 -9.22
N GLU A 702 -47.26 -45.16 -7.97
CA GLU A 702 -47.16 -44.22 -6.84
C GLU A 702 -45.98 -44.59 -5.95
N PHE A 703 -45.23 -43.57 -5.50
CA PHE A 703 -44.10 -43.70 -4.57
C PHE A 703 -44.21 -42.56 -3.54
N GLY A 704 -44.83 -42.84 -2.39
CA GLY A 704 -45.22 -41.80 -1.44
C GLY A 704 -46.17 -40.78 -2.08
N ASP A 705 -45.82 -39.50 -1.99
CA ASP A 705 -46.57 -38.40 -2.62
C ASP A 705 -46.24 -38.18 -4.10
N LEU A 706 -45.24 -38.89 -4.64
CA LEU A 706 -44.80 -38.79 -6.03
C LEU A 706 -45.49 -39.83 -6.91
N SER A 707 -45.48 -39.59 -8.22
CA SER A 707 -46.09 -40.50 -9.19
C SER A 707 -45.32 -40.56 -10.50
N ALA A 708 -45.33 -41.71 -11.16
CA ALA A 708 -44.74 -41.90 -12.47
C ALA A 708 -45.69 -42.66 -13.41
N ASP A 709 -45.61 -42.37 -14.71
CA ASP A 709 -46.17 -43.27 -15.71
C ASP A 709 -45.31 -44.54 -15.81
N LYS A 710 -45.96 -45.70 -15.82
CA LYS A 710 -45.28 -47.01 -15.76
C LYS A 710 -44.31 -47.21 -16.92
N ASP A 711 -44.66 -46.79 -18.14
CA ASP A 711 -43.81 -47.03 -19.30
C ASP A 711 -42.57 -46.13 -19.24
N ASN A 712 -42.74 -44.87 -18.84
CA ASN A 712 -41.63 -43.94 -18.69
C ASN A 712 -40.71 -44.30 -17.52
N LEU A 713 -41.27 -44.77 -16.41
CA LEU A 713 -40.49 -45.32 -15.31
C LEU A 713 -39.65 -46.52 -15.77
N ASN A 714 -40.25 -47.46 -16.52
CA ASN A 714 -39.53 -48.63 -17.02
C ASN A 714 -38.39 -48.23 -17.96
N ARG A 715 -38.62 -47.27 -18.87
CA ARG A 715 -37.56 -46.73 -19.75
C ARG A 715 -36.40 -46.14 -18.93
N PHE A 716 -36.71 -45.34 -17.90
CA PHE A 716 -35.70 -44.75 -17.03
C PHE A 716 -34.91 -45.81 -16.25
N LEU A 717 -35.58 -46.81 -15.67
CA LEU A 717 -34.92 -47.92 -14.98
C LEU A 717 -34.07 -48.78 -15.91
N ILE A 718 -34.50 -48.98 -17.16
CA ILE A 718 -33.69 -49.65 -18.19
C ILE A 718 -32.46 -48.81 -18.52
N ALA A 719 -32.59 -47.49 -18.65
CA ALA A 719 -31.45 -46.59 -18.89
C ALA A 719 -30.41 -46.70 -17.76
N ILE A 720 -30.82 -46.66 -16.49
CA ILE A 720 -29.93 -46.88 -15.34
C ILE A 720 -29.22 -48.23 -15.42
N LYS A 721 -29.95 -49.31 -15.72
CA LYS A 721 -29.39 -50.68 -15.76
C LYS A 721 -28.42 -50.89 -16.93
N THR A 722 -28.68 -50.26 -18.07
CA THR A 722 -27.93 -50.49 -19.32
C THR A 722 -26.76 -49.53 -19.48
N SER A 723 -26.84 -48.33 -18.93
CA SER A 723 -25.82 -47.28 -18.99
C SER A 723 -25.69 -46.57 -17.64
N PRO A 724 -25.21 -47.25 -16.58
CA PRO A 724 -25.13 -46.66 -15.25
C PRO A 724 -24.09 -45.53 -15.22
N THR A 725 -24.53 -44.34 -14.84
CA THR A 725 -23.68 -43.19 -14.53
C THR A 725 -23.93 -42.73 -13.10
N ASP A 726 -22.93 -42.12 -12.46
CA ASP A 726 -23.06 -41.58 -11.10
C ASP A 726 -24.21 -40.58 -11.00
N GLN A 727 -24.48 -39.85 -12.08
CA GLN A 727 -25.57 -38.87 -12.19
C GLN A 727 -26.93 -39.55 -12.13
N LEU A 728 -27.14 -40.62 -12.91
CA LEU A 728 -28.42 -41.34 -12.92
C LEU A 728 -28.70 -42.05 -11.59
N ILE A 729 -27.65 -42.61 -10.98
CA ILE A 729 -27.74 -43.19 -9.64
C ILE A 729 -28.13 -42.11 -8.62
N ASN A 730 -27.49 -40.94 -8.68
CA ASN A 730 -27.83 -39.81 -7.81
C ASN A 730 -29.27 -39.31 -8.02
N VAL A 731 -29.77 -39.27 -9.27
CA VAL A 731 -31.18 -38.94 -9.56
C VAL A 731 -32.11 -39.96 -8.91
N GLN A 732 -31.82 -41.26 -9.05
CA GLN A 732 -32.61 -42.34 -8.43
C GLN A 732 -32.62 -42.24 -6.90
N GLU A 733 -31.47 -41.96 -6.29
CA GLU A 733 -31.34 -41.74 -4.84
C GLU A 733 -32.13 -40.51 -4.39
N PHE A 734 -32.04 -39.41 -5.14
CA PHE A 734 -32.80 -38.19 -4.85
C PHE A 734 -34.31 -38.44 -4.91
N MET A 735 -34.80 -39.12 -5.95
CA MET A 735 -36.22 -39.47 -6.05
C MET A 735 -36.67 -40.36 -4.89
N SER A 736 -35.82 -41.31 -4.48
CA SER A 736 -36.12 -42.18 -3.33
C SER A 736 -36.18 -41.39 -2.03
N LYS A 737 -35.29 -40.40 -1.87
CA LYS A 737 -35.28 -39.47 -0.73
C LYS A 737 -36.53 -38.58 -0.72
N TRP A 738 -36.95 -38.05 -1.87
CA TRP A 738 -38.15 -37.22 -1.97
C TRP A 738 -39.43 -38.03 -1.71
N ALA A 739 -39.52 -39.26 -2.22
CA ALA A 739 -40.65 -40.15 -1.98
C ALA A 739 -40.70 -40.74 -0.55
N ASP A 740 -39.62 -40.60 0.23
CA ASP A 740 -39.37 -41.36 1.47
C ASP A 740 -39.56 -42.90 1.30
N GLN A 741 -39.29 -43.39 0.09
CA GLN A 741 -39.48 -44.79 -0.31
C GLN A 741 -38.44 -45.18 -1.36
N PRO A 742 -37.86 -46.40 -1.32
CA PRO A 742 -36.91 -46.83 -2.32
C PRO A 742 -37.61 -47.04 -3.68
N LEU A 743 -37.02 -46.49 -4.75
CA LEU A 743 -37.37 -46.89 -6.12
C LEU A 743 -36.87 -48.32 -6.39
N ASN A 744 -37.70 -49.30 -6.02
CA ASN A 744 -37.39 -50.71 -6.26
C ASN A 744 -37.32 -51.02 -7.76
N MET A 745 -36.23 -51.66 -8.18
CA MET A 745 -35.95 -52.05 -9.57
C MET A 745 -36.72 -53.29 -10.07
N SER A 746 -37.81 -53.69 -9.40
CA SER A 746 -38.62 -54.84 -9.81
C SER A 746 -39.54 -54.44 -10.98
N LEU A 747 -39.10 -54.78 -12.20
CA LEU A 747 -39.89 -54.72 -13.43
C LEU A 747 -41.15 -55.58 -13.35
#